data_AF-A0A956JK90-F1
#
_entry.id   AF-A0A956JK90-F1
#
_cell.length_a   1.000
_cell.length_b   1.000
_cell.length_c   1.000
_cell.angle_alpha   90.00
_cell.angle_beta   90.00
_cell.angle_gamma   90.00
#
_symmetry.space_group_name_H-M   'P 1'
#
loop_
_entity.id
_entity.type
_entity.pdbx_description
1 polymer ?
#
loop_
_entity_poly.entity_id
_entity_poly.type
_entity_poly.pdbx_seq_one_letter_code
_entity_poly.pdbx_strand_id
1 'polypeptide(L)'
;MNARTPTFTTLRSTFCQALAVALCASALTACDDAEVIDETENLISPKGQEITALPVFEYKGSAVTPEQAEALAAALKLPINALNKEGLIDENGAIRFMDEARFLHIPTKSVPFQGAEDEEKNEVSGEAPALDFAALEALKVLPDEEAIGLSKEILGAVDLGIPGAKAVVSHASLELRDVNDKPILDRAIDTTVHHEQFLAGLPLTGSGAKVKLVFDGEGKVAQLTYARPVLEKTGSVAIVPQSSAAELCAESLAAESLQGAVKYSAKLIYDVPADAKVGATILPSYACSGTQEVDGQVVELRESVIPAVLDQPKATISVTPGPGALIASAEVDGGVAPYTYEWIREGGDRALSPEEAAAEQIEYAVTSREPVDAVRETLRLVVTDANGVRTEARADALVPAPVWSAPQTPRVGGVRDAGAEWVGSCGGLGGSQNNAGGFVNKMTADGVNVRFNFGNFSAWERDFRDDDFGGNDDSYVDNTDFVFYTGHANGDGFTFCGENDDTFLRFDEARWGNDHDLEWLVIAACGPLQETSGGRSWADRWGPAFDRLHLLMAYATVSRDNTTEGRKLATYMTKSSPLDVHRAWIQTATDVQPSSVTYAVMGVIGQGFTFPNLGERFWGHGSVGADVPASDVIGYWRIAGAS
;
A
#
# COMPACT_ATOMS: atom_id res chain seq x y z
N MET A 1 62.69 14.83 -13.66
CA MET A 1 61.67 15.82 -14.07
C MET A 1 60.32 15.12 -13.99
N ASN A 2 59.45 15.61 -13.09
CA ASN A 2 57.97 15.48 -12.96
C ASN A 2 57.31 14.08 -13.06
N ALA A 3 56.32 13.65 -12.26
CA ALA A 3 55.68 14.15 -11.05
C ALA A 3 54.72 13.07 -10.47
N ARG A 4 54.69 12.95 -9.13
CA ARG A 4 53.57 12.76 -8.17
C ARG A 4 52.64 11.51 -8.19
N THR A 5 52.76 10.72 -7.10
CA THR A 5 51.75 10.00 -6.27
C THR A 5 50.84 10.99 -5.47
N PRO A 6 49.73 10.61 -4.78
CA PRO A 6 49.60 9.55 -3.73
C PRO A 6 48.31 8.67 -3.77
N THR A 7 48.32 7.36 -3.46
CA THR A 7 48.21 6.63 -2.16
C THR A 7 47.06 7.02 -1.21
N PHE A 8 46.07 6.12 -1.08
CA PHE A 8 45.05 6.05 -0.02
C PHE A 8 45.58 5.27 1.20
N THR A 9 45.27 5.77 2.39
CA THR A 9 45.69 5.23 3.69
C THR A 9 44.49 4.63 4.40
N THR A 10 44.57 3.34 4.75
CA THR A 10 43.63 2.64 5.65
C THR A 10 44.00 2.94 7.10
N LEU A 11 43.07 3.44 7.91
CA LEU A 11 43.25 3.66 9.35
C LEU A 11 42.37 2.67 10.11
N ARG A 12 42.99 1.57 10.58
CA ARG A 12 42.48 0.75 11.70
C ARG A 12 42.80 1.48 13.00
N SER A 13 41.81 1.73 13.85
CA SER A 13 42.05 2.10 15.25
C SER A 13 41.79 0.87 16.13
N THR A 14 42.72 0.66 17.06
CA THR A 14 42.76 -0.39 18.07
C THR A 14 42.78 0.35 19.39
N PHE A 15 41.80 0.21 20.29
CA PHE A 15 41.95 0.47 21.73
C PHE A 15 40.62 0.20 22.47
N CYS A 16 40.46 -0.99 23.06
CA CYS A 16 40.12 -1.18 24.48
C CYS A 16 40.09 -2.68 24.83
N GLN A 17 41.01 -3.12 25.68
CA GLN A 17 40.94 -4.40 26.38
C GLN A 17 40.83 -4.14 27.89
N ALA A 18 40.08 -5.04 28.53
CA ALA A 18 40.10 -5.45 29.95
C ALA A 18 39.05 -4.85 30.90
N LEU A 19 37.91 -5.53 31.02
CA LEU A 19 37.56 -6.23 32.28
C LEU A 19 36.59 -7.39 31.97
N ALA A 20 36.99 -8.62 32.28
CA ALA A 20 36.18 -9.82 32.15
C ALA A 20 36.00 -10.45 33.54
N VAL A 21 34.76 -10.72 33.97
CA VAL A 21 34.42 -11.84 34.87
C VAL A 21 33.03 -12.39 34.51
N ALA A 22 33.06 -13.52 33.82
CA ALA A 22 32.13 -14.65 33.68
C ALA A 22 30.73 -14.64 34.33
N LEU A 23 29.70 -15.02 33.56
CA LEU A 23 28.95 -16.28 33.75
C LEU A 23 27.99 -16.63 32.57
N CYS A 24 28.19 -17.85 32.06
CA CYS A 24 27.35 -18.71 31.20
C CYS A 24 26.92 -18.28 29.78
N ALA A 25 27.62 -18.88 28.81
CA ALA A 25 27.28 -18.94 27.40
C ALA A 25 26.63 -20.29 27.04
N SER A 26 25.57 -20.25 26.23
CA SER A 26 25.34 -21.17 25.11
C SER A 26 24.15 -20.69 24.28
N ALA A 27 24.37 -20.53 22.97
CA ALA A 27 23.46 -20.07 21.91
C ALA A 27 23.32 -18.54 21.71
N LEU A 28 24.40 -17.92 21.20
CA LEU A 28 24.36 -16.68 20.44
C LEU A 28 25.09 -16.96 19.12
N THR A 29 24.33 -17.31 18.09
CA THR A 29 24.79 -17.34 16.70
C THR A 29 24.57 -15.94 16.12
N ALA A 30 25.68 -15.36 15.66
CA ALA A 30 25.86 -14.14 14.88
C ALA A 30 24.59 -13.42 14.37
N CYS A 31 24.29 -12.26 14.95
CA CYS A 31 23.82 -11.12 14.15
C CYS A 31 25.07 -10.50 13.53
N ASP A 32 25.24 -10.62 12.21
CA ASP A 32 26.15 -9.75 11.48
C ASP A 32 25.61 -8.31 11.58
N ASP A 33 26.51 -7.35 11.84
CA ASP A 33 26.20 -5.93 11.91
C ASP A 33 25.57 -5.48 10.59
N ALA A 34 24.32 -5.00 10.62
CA ALA A 34 23.67 -4.39 9.48
C ALA A 34 24.49 -3.17 9.00
N GLU A 35 25.00 -3.22 7.77
CA GLU A 35 25.71 -2.08 7.17
C GLU A 35 24.67 -1.04 6.69
N VAL A 36 24.59 0.10 7.39
CA VAL A 36 23.76 1.24 6.99
C VAL A 36 24.47 2.01 5.88
N ILE A 37 23.94 1.95 4.66
CA ILE A 37 24.43 2.74 3.52
C ILE A 37 23.49 3.94 3.31
N ASP A 38 24.03 5.15 3.47
CA ASP A 38 23.31 6.43 3.39
C ASP A 38 23.31 7.00 1.95
N GLU A 39 22.12 7.09 1.33
CA GLU A 39 21.90 7.75 0.04
C GLU A 39 21.06 9.04 0.15
N THR A 40 21.06 9.71 1.30
CA THR A 40 20.22 10.90 1.55
C THR A 40 20.58 12.13 0.70
N GLU A 41 19.56 12.80 0.16
CA GLU A 41 19.73 14.12 -0.46
C GLU A 41 19.90 15.20 0.62
N ASN A 42 21.10 15.78 0.72
CA ASN A 42 21.39 16.84 1.69
C ASN A 42 20.66 18.15 1.35
N LEU A 43 19.60 18.47 2.10
CA LEU A 43 19.00 19.81 2.09
C LEU A 43 19.84 20.78 2.93
N ILE A 44 20.67 21.56 2.25
CA ILE A 44 21.51 22.58 2.86
C ILE A 44 20.75 23.90 2.88
N SER A 45 20.74 24.60 4.02
CA SER A 45 20.16 25.96 4.07
C SER A 45 20.84 26.89 3.05
N PRO A 46 20.23 28.03 2.66
CA PRO A 46 20.84 29.00 1.75
C PRO A 46 22.22 29.52 2.19
N LYS A 47 22.65 29.23 3.43
CA LYS A 47 23.93 29.63 4.03
C LYS A 47 24.95 28.50 4.17
N GLY A 48 24.70 27.28 3.66
CA GLY A 48 25.66 26.19 3.77
C GLY A 48 25.62 25.42 5.11
N GLN A 49 24.63 25.67 5.97
CA GLN A 49 24.45 24.99 7.26
C GLN A 49 23.28 24.02 7.23
N GLU A 50 23.40 22.91 7.96
CA GLU A 50 22.30 21.97 8.20
C GLU A 50 21.10 22.66 8.88
N ILE A 51 19.92 22.17 8.54
CA ILE A 51 18.66 22.62 9.14
C ILE A 51 18.50 21.91 10.48
N THR A 52 18.43 22.67 11.58
CA THR A 52 18.31 22.12 12.95
C THR A 52 16.95 22.38 13.59
N ALA A 53 16.11 23.19 12.96
CA ALA A 53 14.76 23.47 13.44
C ALA A 53 13.85 23.85 12.27
N LEU A 54 12.59 23.44 12.34
CA LEU A 54 11.58 23.73 11.34
C LEU A 54 10.27 24.23 11.96
N PRO A 55 9.44 24.99 11.22
CA PRO A 55 8.13 25.40 11.69
C PRO A 55 7.22 24.22 12.04
N VAL A 56 6.33 24.44 12.99
CA VAL A 56 5.20 23.55 13.29
C VAL A 56 3.92 24.23 12.86
N PHE A 57 2.98 23.46 12.32
CA PHE A 57 1.70 23.94 11.86
C PHE A 57 0.55 23.24 12.57
N GLU A 58 -0.59 23.90 12.65
CA GLU A 58 -1.86 23.31 13.08
C GLU A 58 -2.78 23.20 11.86
N TYR A 59 -3.41 22.05 11.69
CA TYR A 59 -4.42 21.81 10.67
C TYR A 59 -5.75 22.46 11.06
N LYS A 60 -6.22 23.40 10.23
CA LYS A 60 -7.47 24.14 10.45
C LYS A 60 -8.65 23.61 9.63
N GLY A 61 -8.46 22.51 8.92
CA GLY A 61 -9.47 21.92 8.03
C GLY A 61 -9.10 22.06 6.54
N SER A 62 -10.05 21.72 5.68
CA SER A 62 -9.93 21.90 4.24
C SER A 62 -10.23 23.34 3.83
N ALA A 63 -9.54 23.82 2.80
CA ALA A 63 -9.75 25.16 2.23
C ALA A 63 -11.05 25.27 1.40
N VAL A 64 -11.70 24.15 1.10
CA VAL A 64 -12.86 24.08 0.19
C VAL A 64 -14.16 24.40 0.93
N THR A 65 -14.93 25.38 0.44
CA THR A 65 -16.33 25.57 0.88
C THR A 65 -17.30 24.74 0.04
N PRO A 66 -18.50 24.39 0.56
CA PRO A 66 -19.55 23.75 -0.22
C PRO A 66 -19.88 24.48 -1.52
N GLU A 67 -19.92 25.82 -1.49
CA GLU A 67 -20.20 26.65 -2.67
C GLU A 67 -19.10 26.55 -3.73
N GLN A 68 -17.82 26.47 -3.33
CA GLN A 68 -16.71 26.26 -4.26
C GLN A 68 -16.76 24.85 -4.87
N ALA A 69 -17.13 23.84 -4.10
CA ALA A 69 -17.30 22.48 -4.63
C ALA A 69 -18.47 22.40 -5.61
N GLU A 70 -19.61 23.04 -5.31
CA GLU A 70 -20.74 23.16 -6.24
C GLU A 70 -20.35 23.92 -7.52
N ALA A 71 -19.62 25.03 -7.39
CA ALA A 71 -19.13 25.81 -8.53
C ALA A 71 -18.15 24.99 -9.39
N LEU A 72 -17.27 24.20 -8.78
CA LEU A 72 -16.36 23.31 -9.48
C LEU A 72 -17.12 22.21 -10.21
N ALA A 73 -18.11 21.59 -9.55
CA ALA A 73 -18.98 20.60 -10.17
C ALA A 73 -19.73 21.18 -11.38
N ALA A 74 -20.25 22.40 -11.27
CA ALA A 74 -20.90 23.10 -12.36
C ALA A 74 -19.92 23.41 -13.52
N ALA A 75 -18.70 23.86 -13.21
CA ALA A 75 -17.65 24.11 -14.20
C ALA A 75 -17.26 22.84 -14.96
N LEU A 76 -17.19 21.71 -14.24
CA LEU A 76 -16.91 20.39 -14.79
C LEU A 76 -18.14 19.73 -15.44
N LYS A 77 -19.32 20.37 -15.39
CA LYS A 77 -20.60 19.85 -15.89
C LYS A 77 -20.96 18.49 -15.29
N LEU A 78 -20.63 18.27 -14.04
CA LEU A 78 -20.96 17.04 -13.32
C LEU A 78 -22.47 16.96 -13.10
N PRO A 79 -23.09 15.77 -13.17
CA PRO A 79 -24.51 15.61 -12.90
C PRO A 79 -24.84 16.05 -11.47
N ILE A 80 -25.53 17.19 -11.33
CA ILE A 80 -25.85 17.90 -10.07
C ILE A 80 -26.69 17.05 -9.10
N ASN A 81 -27.37 15.99 -9.58
CA ASN A 81 -28.18 15.09 -8.73
C ASN A 81 -27.33 14.20 -7.81
N ALA A 82 -26.01 14.11 -8.02
CA ALA A 82 -25.06 13.40 -7.16
C ALA A 82 -24.57 14.22 -5.95
N LEU A 83 -24.95 15.50 -5.86
CA LEU A 83 -24.43 16.43 -4.83
C LEU A 83 -25.17 16.32 -3.47
N ASN A 84 -26.31 15.63 -3.42
CA ASN A 84 -27.10 15.52 -2.20
C ASN A 84 -26.77 14.25 -1.40
N LYS A 85 -25.89 14.44 -0.41
CA LYS A 85 -25.68 13.69 0.85
C LYS A 85 -24.38 12.89 1.04
N GLU A 86 -23.63 12.49 0.01
CA GLU A 86 -22.37 11.72 0.23
C GLU A 86 -21.23 11.94 -0.81
N GLY A 87 -21.40 12.73 -1.88
CA GLY A 87 -20.70 12.39 -3.13
C GLY A 87 -19.46 13.18 -3.59
N LEU A 88 -19.31 14.47 -3.25
CA LEU A 88 -18.26 15.31 -3.85
C LEU A 88 -17.20 15.76 -2.84
N ILE A 89 -17.63 16.24 -1.68
CA ILE A 89 -16.74 16.53 -0.56
C ILE A 89 -16.78 15.32 0.37
N ASP A 90 -15.62 14.73 0.65
CA ASP A 90 -15.52 13.64 1.60
C ASP A 90 -15.61 14.14 3.06
N GLU A 91 -15.62 13.21 4.02
CA GLU A 91 -15.71 13.51 5.45
C GLU A 91 -14.58 14.42 5.98
N ASN A 92 -13.47 14.53 5.25
CA ASN A 92 -12.30 15.34 5.62
C ASN A 92 -12.25 16.67 4.86
N GLY A 93 -13.27 16.98 4.05
CA GLY A 93 -13.37 18.23 3.32
C GLY A 93 -12.67 18.22 1.96
N ALA A 94 -12.18 17.08 1.47
CA ALA A 94 -11.54 16.99 0.17
C ALA A 94 -12.55 16.73 -0.95
N ILE A 95 -12.32 17.32 -2.12
CA ILE A 95 -13.13 17.01 -3.31
C ILE A 95 -12.60 15.72 -3.96
N ARG A 96 -13.50 14.80 -4.26
CA ARG A 96 -13.23 13.56 -4.99
C ARG A 96 -14.30 13.36 -6.06
N PHE A 97 -13.87 13.13 -7.29
CA PHE A 97 -14.75 12.85 -8.41
C PHE A 97 -14.09 11.90 -9.39
N MET A 98 -14.87 10.99 -9.96
CA MET A 98 -14.47 10.13 -11.05
C MET A 98 -15.66 9.96 -12.01
N ASP A 99 -15.40 10.08 -13.30
CA ASP A 99 -16.35 9.79 -14.36
C ASP A 99 -16.05 8.40 -14.92
N GLU A 100 -16.84 7.40 -14.51
CA GLU A 100 -16.64 6.00 -14.92
C GLU A 100 -16.77 5.79 -16.45
N ALA A 101 -17.44 6.69 -17.17
CA ALA A 101 -17.52 6.60 -18.63
C ALA A 101 -16.26 7.10 -19.33
N ARG A 102 -15.40 7.87 -18.64
CA ARG A 102 -14.19 8.50 -19.22
C ARG A 102 -12.90 8.00 -18.62
N PHE A 103 -12.89 7.76 -17.32
CA PHE A 103 -11.69 7.41 -16.58
C PHE A 103 -11.18 6.05 -17.02
N LEU A 104 -9.93 6.05 -17.51
CA LEU A 104 -9.24 4.89 -18.07
C LEU A 104 -10.10 4.15 -19.10
N HIS A 105 -10.83 4.91 -19.91
CA HIS A 105 -11.72 4.32 -20.91
C HIS A 105 -10.89 3.62 -21.99
N ILE A 106 -11.10 2.31 -22.12
CA ILE A 106 -10.55 1.50 -23.19
C ILE A 106 -11.64 1.26 -24.22
N PRO A 107 -11.46 1.67 -25.49
CA PRO A 107 -12.43 1.40 -26.55
C PRO A 107 -12.61 -0.10 -26.80
N THR A 108 -13.83 -0.59 -26.61
CA THR A 108 -14.20 -1.99 -26.83
C THR A 108 -15.46 -2.10 -27.69
N LYS A 109 -15.66 -3.28 -28.28
CA LYS A 109 -16.87 -3.71 -28.97
C LYS A 109 -17.45 -4.91 -28.25
N SER A 110 -18.77 -4.98 -28.10
CA SER A 110 -19.41 -6.23 -27.67
C SER A 110 -19.23 -7.28 -28.74
N VAL A 111 -18.70 -8.44 -28.37
CA VAL A 111 -18.65 -9.64 -29.20
C VAL A 111 -19.36 -10.78 -28.49
N PRO A 112 -20.03 -11.69 -29.21
CA PRO A 112 -20.56 -12.90 -28.60
C PRO A 112 -19.45 -13.64 -27.85
N PHE A 113 -19.71 -13.95 -26.59
CA PHE A 113 -18.78 -14.68 -25.75
C PHE A 113 -19.39 -16.03 -25.43
N GLN A 114 -18.62 -17.09 -25.70
CA GLN A 114 -18.98 -18.45 -25.30
C GLN A 114 -18.17 -18.79 -24.05
N GLY A 115 -18.67 -18.34 -22.89
CA GLY A 115 -18.21 -18.80 -21.58
C GLY A 115 -19.04 -19.97 -21.11
N ALA A 116 -18.47 -20.78 -20.22
CA ALA A 116 -19.29 -21.62 -19.36
C ALA A 116 -20.09 -20.74 -18.38
N GLU A 117 -21.07 -21.35 -17.72
CA GLU A 117 -21.44 -20.98 -16.34
C GLU A 117 -20.16 -20.60 -15.56
N ASP A 118 -20.17 -19.52 -14.78
CA ASP A 118 -19.11 -19.30 -13.78
C ASP A 118 -19.08 -20.50 -12.80
N GLU A 119 -18.06 -20.60 -11.97
CA GLU A 119 -17.96 -21.69 -11.00
C GLU A 119 -19.17 -21.84 -10.05
N GLU A 120 -19.91 -20.75 -9.87
CA GLU A 120 -21.14 -20.62 -9.10
C GLU A 120 -22.42 -20.94 -9.89
N LYS A 121 -22.29 -21.20 -11.19
CA LYS A 121 -23.37 -21.44 -12.15
C LYS A 121 -24.33 -20.28 -12.34
N ASN A 122 -23.88 -19.05 -12.13
CA ASN A 122 -24.63 -17.89 -12.57
C ASN A 122 -24.54 -17.75 -14.10
N GLU A 123 -25.56 -17.08 -14.65
CA GLU A 123 -25.58 -16.74 -16.06
C GLU A 123 -24.53 -15.65 -16.33
N VAL A 124 -23.41 -16.05 -16.92
CA VAL A 124 -22.44 -15.12 -17.52
C VAL A 124 -23.07 -14.47 -18.75
N SER A 125 -22.79 -13.18 -18.98
CA SER A 125 -23.30 -12.49 -20.17
C SER A 125 -22.83 -13.17 -21.46
N GLY A 126 -23.75 -13.46 -22.39
CA GLY A 126 -23.43 -14.03 -23.71
C GLY A 126 -22.63 -13.11 -24.65
N GLU A 127 -22.15 -11.97 -24.15
CA GLU A 127 -21.29 -11.01 -24.82
C GLU A 127 -20.15 -10.60 -23.88
N ALA A 128 -18.95 -10.36 -24.42
CA ALA A 128 -17.81 -9.81 -23.71
C ALA A 128 -17.26 -8.59 -24.46
N PRO A 129 -16.65 -7.62 -23.75
CA PRO A 129 -15.98 -6.52 -24.42
C PRO A 129 -14.70 -7.03 -25.10
N ALA A 130 -14.56 -6.83 -26.40
CA ALA A 130 -13.33 -7.07 -27.14
C ALA A 130 -12.68 -5.76 -27.56
N LEU A 131 -11.36 -5.72 -27.59
CA LEU A 131 -10.60 -4.51 -27.90
C LEU A 131 -10.93 -3.99 -29.31
N ASP A 132 -11.29 -2.71 -29.41
CA ASP A 132 -11.44 -2.03 -30.69
C ASP A 132 -10.13 -1.36 -31.10
N PHE A 133 -9.23 -2.12 -31.74
CA PHE A 133 -7.94 -1.61 -32.21
C PHE A 133 -8.05 -0.34 -33.08
N ALA A 134 -9.10 -0.21 -33.90
CA ALA A 134 -9.27 0.95 -34.76
C ALA A 134 -9.68 2.20 -33.96
N ALA A 135 -10.58 2.04 -32.98
CA ALA A 135 -10.97 3.14 -32.09
C ALA A 135 -9.82 3.51 -31.13
N LEU A 136 -9.04 2.52 -30.69
CA LEU A 136 -7.87 2.72 -29.84
C LEU A 136 -6.73 3.43 -30.59
N GLU A 137 -6.49 3.11 -31.86
CA GLU A 137 -5.53 3.85 -32.70
C GLU A 137 -5.96 5.30 -32.92
N ALA A 138 -7.27 5.57 -32.90
CA ALA A 138 -7.84 6.91 -33.00
C ALA A 138 -7.96 7.64 -31.64
N LEU A 139 -7.66 6.97 -30.52
CA LEU A 139 -7.73 7.56 -29.19
C LEU A 139 -6.73 8.71 -29.09
N LYS A 140 -7.22 9.85 -28.60
CA LYS A 140 -6.38 11.03 -28.40
C LYS A 140 -5.95 11.13 -26.95
N VAL A 141 -4.72 11.57 -26.76
CA VAL A 141 -4.18 12.00 -25.46
C VAL A 141 -4.05 13.51 -25.51
N LEU A 142 -4.52 14.19 -24.46
CA LEU A 142 -4.47 15.64 -24.38
C LEU A 142 -3.00 16.09 -24.29
N PRO A 143 -2.55 17.10 -25.06
CA PRO A 143 -1.18 17.58 -24.95
C PRO A 143 -0.87 18.17 -23.55
N ASP A 144 0.32 17.90 -23.02
CA ASP A 144 0.74 18.29 -21.66
C ASP A 144 0.52 19.77 -21.32
N GLU A 145 0.94 20.67 -22.20
CA GLU A 145 0.79 22.12 -22.01
C GLU A 145 -0.68 22.56 -22.02
N GLU A 146 -1.51 21.89 -22.81
CA GLU A 146 -2.96 22.12 -22.84
C GLU A 146 -3.61 21.64 -21.54
N ALA A 147 -3.22 20.46 -21.05
CA ALA A 147 -3.67 19.92 -19.76
C ALA A 147 -3.30 20.85 -18.58
N ILE A 148 -2.07 21.36 -18.54
CA ILE A 148 -1.62 22.34 -17.54
C ILE A 148 -2.43 23.64 -17.63
N GLY A 149 -2.72 24.11 -18.85
CA GLY A 149 -3.53 25.29 -19.09
C GLY A 149 -4.95 25.12 -18.55
N LEU A 150 -5.61 24.03 -18.93
CA LEU A 150 -6.96 23.69 -18.50
C LEU A 150 -7.06 23.49 -16.98
N SER A 151 -6.09 22.82 -16.36
CA SER A 151 -6.10 22.62 -14.90
C SER A 151 -6.06 23.94 -14.14
N LYS A 152 -5.22 24.89 -14.58
CA LYS A 152 -5.13 26.24 -14.00
C LYS A 152 -6.41 27.05 -14.24
N GLU A 153 -6.99 26.95 -15.44
CA GLU A 153 -8.24 27.65 -15.78
C GLU A 153 -9.40 27.16 -14.90
N ILE A 154 -9.61 25.84 -14.83
CA ILE A 154 -10.68 25.20 -14.06
C ILE A 154 -10.58 25.59 -12.58
N LEU A 155 -9.41 25.39 -11.96
CA LEU A 155 -9.20 25.68 -10.55
C LEU A 155 -9.28 27.19 -10.26
N GLY A 156 -8.74 28.02 -11.15
CA GLY A 156 -8.77 29.49 -11.00
C GLY A 156 -10.18 30.08 -11.11
N ALA A 157 -11.05 29.51 -11.96
CA ALA A 157 -12.41 30.00 -12.17
C ALA A 157 -13.31 29.91 -10.91
N VAL A 158 -12.93 29.05 -9.95
CA VAL A 158 -13.68 28.80 -8.71
C VAL A 158 -12.88 29.16 -7.44
N ASP A 159 -11.81 29.94 -7.60
CA ASP A 159 -10.91 30.37 -6.51
C ASP A 159 -10.26 29.21 -5.73
N LEU A 160 -9.97 28.12 -6.44
CA LEU A 160 -9.25 26.94 -5.95
C LEU A 160 -7.82 26.85 -6.54
N GLY A 161 -7.30 27.95 -7.08
CA GLY A 161 -5.91 28.02 -7.54
C GLY A 161 -4.91 27.73 -6.41
N ILE A 162 -3.76 27.17 -6.76
CA ILE A 162 -2.73 26.72 -5.81
C ILE A 162 -1.44 27.53 -6.01
N PRO A 163 -1.31 28.72 -5.41
CA PRO A 163 -0.14 29.57 -5.60
C PRO A 163 1.15 28.86 -5.16
N GLY A 164 2.19 28.94 -6.00
CA GLY A 164 3.50 28.34 -5.70
C GLY A 164 3.59 26.83 -5.93
N ALA A 165 2.51 26.15 -6.30
CA ALA A 165 2.56 24.75 -6.68
C ALA A 165 3.22 24.56 -8.05
N LYS A 166 3.94 23.45 -8.20
CA LYS A 166 4.53 23.02 -9.48
C LYS A 166 3.61 22.00 -10.15
N ALA A 167 3.19 22.28 -11.38
CA ALA A 167 2.43 21.32 -12.18
C ALA A 167 3.38 20.28 -12.78
N VAL A 168 3.02 19.00 -12.65
CA VAL A 168 3.72 17.85 -13.22
C VAL A 168 2.72 17.04 -14.02
N VAL A 169 3.10 16.64 -15.24
CA VAL A 169 2.26 15.86 -16.14
C VAL A 169 2.75 14.41 -16.18
N SER A 170 1.80 13.48 -16.21
CA SER A 170 2.02 12.05 -16.39
C SER A 170 0.85 11.45 -17.18
N HIS A 171 0.94 10.17 -17.52
CA HIS A 171 -0.09 9.46 -18.26
C HIS A 171 -0.30 8.07 -17.67
N ALA A 172 -1.54 7.59 -17.64
CA ALA A 172 -1.80 6.18 -17.54
C ALA A 172 -1.51 5.49 -18.89
N SER A 173 -0.93 4.30 -18.86
CA SER A 173 -0.66 3.47 -20.03
C SER A 173 -1.56 2.23 -20.07
N LEU A 174 -1.89 1.79 -21.28
CA LEU A 174 -2.40 0.45 -21.59
C LEU A 174 -1.32 -0.31 -22.35
N GLU A 175 -0.86 -1.40 -21.76
CA GLU A 175 0.11 -2.33 -22.36
C GLU A 175 -0.54 -3.69 -22.61
N LEU A 176 -0.24 -4.29 -23.76
CA LEU A 176 -0.70 -5.61 -24.16
C LEU A 176 0.48 -6.47 -24.60
N ARG A 177 0.56 -7.71 -24.14
CA ARG A 177 1.58 -8.70 -24.51
C ARG A 177 0.91 -10.04 -24.81
N ASP A 178 1.44 -10.80 -25.76
CA ASP A 178 0.96 -12.17 -25.99
C ASP A 178 1.52 -13.15 -24.94
N VAL A 179 1.04 -14.40 -24.94
CA VAL A 179 1.51 -15.45 -24.02
C VAL A 179 3.00 -15.80 -24.13
N ASN A 180 3.71 -15.31 -25.16
CA ASN A 180 5.16 -15.48 -25.32
C ASN A 180 5.93 -14.18 -24.99
N ASP A 181 5.31 -13.29 -24.22
CA ASP A 181 5.85 -11.99 -23.81
C ASP A 181 6.16 -11.03 -24.99
N LYS A 182 5.55 -11.24 -26.16
CA LYS A 182 5.74 -10.32 -27.28
C LYS A 182 4.84 -9.09 -27.11
N PRO A 183 5.38 -7.85 -27.20
CA PRO A 183 4.55 -6.66 -27.12
C PRO A 183 3.61 -6.55 -28.32
N ILE A 184 2.33 -6.33 -28.03
CA ILE A 184 1.25 -6.08 -29.01
C ILE A 184 0.95 -4.57 -29.06
N LEU A 185 0.87 -3.92 -27.90
CA LEU A 185 0.52 -2.51 -27.75
C LEU A 185 1.19 -1.95 -26.49
N ASP A 186 1.59 -0.68 -26.55
CA ASP A 186 1.94 0.15 -25.39
C ASP A 186 1.59 1.60 -25.76
N ARG A 187 0.59 2.18 -25.09
CA ARG A 187 0.15 3.56 -25.35
C ARG A 187 -0.41 4.23 -24.09
N ALA A 188 -0.16 5.53 -24.00
CA ALA A 188 -0.88 6.41 -23.07
C ALA A 188 -2.38 6.49 -23.43
N ILE A 189 -3.23 6.51 -22.41
CA ILE A 189 -4.70 6.55 -22.55
C ILE A 189 -5.34 7.76 -21.87
N ASP A 190 -4.58 8.54 -21.09
CA ASP A 190 -5.07 9.76 -20.45
C ASP A 190 -3.96 10.83 -20.32
N THR A 191 -4.31 11.97 -19.73
CA THR A 191 -3.32 12.97 -19.30
C THR A 191 -3.64 13.42 -17.89
N THR A 192 -2.69 13.19 -16.99
CA THR A 192 -2.80 13.51 -15.56
C THR A 192 -1.95 14.73 -15.23
N VAL A 193 -2.55 15.75 -14.63
CA VAL A 193 -1.85 16.91 -14.05
C VAL A 193 -1.89 16.80 -12.52
N HIS A 194 -0.71 16.68 -11.92
CA HIS A 194 -0.52 16.77 -10.48
C HIS A 194 0.04 18.14 -10.11
N HIS A 195 -0.41 18.72 -9.01
CA HIS A 195 0.12 19.97 -8.48
C HIS A 195 0.93 19.69 -7.20
N GLU A 196 2.25 19.63 -7.32
CA GLU A 196 3.17 19.50 -6.19
C GLU A 196 3.12 20.74 -5.31
N GLN A 197 2.87 20.55 -4.02
CA GLN A 197 2.72 21.62 -3.03
C GLN A 197 3.97 21.73 -2.16
N PHE A 198 4.21 22.92 -1.61
CA PHE A 198 5.35 23.18 -0.74
C PHE A 198 4.93 23.95 0.51
N LEU A 199 5.49 23.57 1.66
CA LEU A 199 5.29 24.23 2.94
C LEU A 199 6.65 24.52 3.58
N ALA A 200 6.89 25.78 3.93
CA ALA A 200 8.18 26.24 4.48
C ALA A 200 9.41 25.85 3.62
N GLY A 201 9.23 25.73 2.30
CA GLY A 201 10.29 25.35 1.36
C GLY A 201 10.52 23.84 1.21
N LEU A 202 9.73 23.01 1.90
CA LEU A 202 9.76 21.55 1.81
C LEU A 202 8.54 21.03 1.05
N PRO A 203 8.61 19.86 0.41
CA PRO A 203 7.43 19.21 -0.18
C PRO A 203 6.34 19.00 0.87
N LEU A 204 5.11 19.37 0.52
CA LEU A 204 3.90 19.06 1.27
C LEU A 204 3.22 17.87 0.58
N THR A 205 3.28 16.71 1.21
CA THR A 205 2.77 15.44 0.69
C THR A 205 1.61 14.91 1.54
N GLY A 206 1.17 13.69 1.23
CA GLY A 206 0.10 13.01 1.95
C GLY A 206 -1.25 13.19 1.28
N SER A 207 -2.16 12.28 1.60
CA SER A 207 -3.49 12.19 1.00
C SER A 207 -4.42 13.36 1.33
N GLY A 208 -4.13 14.06 2.44
CA GLY A 208 -4.78 15.31 2.84
C GLY A 208 -4.23 16.55 2.14
N ALA A 209 -3.14 16.44 1.37
CA ALA A 209 -2.52 17.54 0.62
C ALA A 209 -2.17 17.13 -0.83
N LYS A 210 -3.17 16.66 -1.57
CA LYS A 210 -3.04 16.20 -2.96
C LYS A 210 -4.01 16.92 -3.88
N VAL A 211 -3.50 17.49 -4.99
CA VAL A 211 -4.34 17.94 -6.10
C VAL A 211 -3.93 17.27 -7.41
N LYS A 212 -4.87 16.54 -8.01
CA LYS A 212 -4.72 15.74 -9.23
C LYS A 212 -5.95 15.91 -10.11
N LEU A 213 -5.73 16.17 -11.40
CA LEU A 213 -6.76 16.18 -12.44
C LEU A 213 -6.35 15.24 -13.55
N VAL A 214 -7.27 14.37 -13.98
CA VAL A 214 -7.08 13.48 -15.13
C VAL A 214 -8.02 13.91 -16.24
N PHE A 215 -7.51 14.04 -17.45
CA PHE A 215 -8.25 14.47 -18.63
C PHE A 215 -8.36 13.36 -19.67
N ASP A 216 -9.51 13.32 -20.34
CA ASP A 216 -9.68 12.59 -21.60
C ASP A 216 -9.06 13.35 -22.78
N GLY A 217 -9.01 12.72 -23.96
CA GLY A 217 -8.48 13.30 -25.19
C GLY A 217 -9.23 14.52 -25.73
N GLU A 218 -10.40 14.85 -25.18
CA GLU A 218 -11.16 16.06 -25.49
C GLU A 218 -11.02 17.16 -24.42
N GLY A 219 -10.16 16.95 -23.42
CA GLY A 219 -9.92 17.92 -22.35
C GLY A 219 -11.03 17.97 -21.29
N LYS A 220 -11.89 16.95 -21.21
CA LYS A 220 -12.84 16.83 -20.10
C LYS A 220 -12.19 16.10 -18.94
N VAL A 221 -12.54 16.51 -17.72
CA VAL A 221 -12.04 15.87 -16.51
C VAL A 221 -12.69 14.50 -16.32
N ALA A 222 -11.85 13.48 -16.32
CA ALA A 222 -12.20 12.09 -16.06
C ALA A 222 -12.05 11.71 -14.58
N GLN A 223 -11.11 12.32 -13.86
CA GLN A 223 -10.94 12.15 -12.41
C GLN A 223 -10.42 13.45 -11.79
N LEU A 224 -10.89 13.77 -10.58
CA LEU A 224 -10.43 14.89 -9.77
C LEU A 224 -10.24 14.44 -8.33
N THR A 225 -9.07 14.77 -7.80
CA THR A 225 -8.75 14.72 -6.38
C THR A 225 -8.26 16.12 -6.01
N TYR A 226 -8.98 16.81 -5.13
CA TYR A 226 -8.56 18.10 -4.60
C TYR A 226 -8.64 18.08 -3.07
N ALA A 227 -7.50 17.86 -2.44
CA ALA A 227 -7.29 17.98 -1.00
C ALA A 227 -6.24 19.08 -0.76
N ARG A 228 -6.66 20.18 -0.13
CA ARG A 228 -5.78 21.30 0.19
C ARG A 228 -6.01 21.72 1.64
N PRO A 229 -5.04 21.49 2.53
CA PRO A 229 -5.18 21.81 3.93
C PRO A 229 -5.04 23.32 4.16
N VAL A 230 -5.78 23.85 5.13
CA VAL A 230 -5.51 25.15 5.74
C VAL A 230 -4.57 24.91 6.92
N LEU A 231 -3.37 25.46 6.85
CA LEU A 231 -2.32 25.26 7.87
C LEU A 231 -1.93 26.61 8.47
N GLU A 232 -1.99 26.70 9.80
CA GLU A 232 -1.54 27.88 10.55
C GLU A 232 -0.21 27.58 11.25
N LYS A 233 0.79 28.45 11.09
CA LYS A 233 2.07 28.29 11.79
C LYS A 233 1.89 28.59 13.28
N THR A 234 2.11 27.61 14.13
CA THR A 234 1.96 27.72 15.59
C THR A 234 3.29 27.79 16.34
N GLY A 235 4.38 27.35 15.73
CA GLY A 235 5.68 27.36 16.40
C GLY A 235 6.85 26.89 15.53
N SER A 236 7.87 26.34 16.21
CA SER A 236 9.01 25.66 15.60
C SER A 236 9.51 24.60 16.56
N VAL A 237 10.02 23.50 16.00
CA VAL A 237 10.57 22.36 16.74
C VAL A 237 11.99 22.08 16.27
N ALA A 238 12.85 21.63 17.19
CA ALA A 238 14.16 21.11 16.85
C ALA A 238 14.01 19.77 16.12
N ILE A 239 14.79 19.57 15.05
CA ILE A 239 14.74 18.33 14.27
C ILE A 239 16.05 17.55 14.38
N VAL A 240 15.95 16.22 14.24
CA VAL A 240 17.09 15.36 13.96
C VAL A 240 17.73 15.86 12.66
N PRO A 241 19.04 16.21 12.65
CA PRO A 241 19.72 16.67 11.45
C PRO A 241 19.68 15.62 10.33
N GLN A 242 19.71 16.08 9.08
CA GLN A 242 19.68 15.20 7.90
C GLN A 242 20.82 14.16 7.93
N SER A 243 22.02 14.53 8.39
CA SER A 243 23.16 13.62 8.56
C SER A 243 22.94 12.47 9.55
N SER A 244 21.91 12.54 10.39
CA SER A 244 21.51 11.46 11.31
C SER A 244 20.15 10.85 10.94
N ALA A 245 19.56 11.27 9.80
CA ALA A 245 18.23 10.80 9.40
C ALA A 245 18.23 9.33 8.96
N ALA A 246 19.34 8.83 8.39
CA ALA A 246 19.48 7.43 8.00
C ALA A 246 19.39 6.48 9.21
N GLU A 247 19.99 6.84 10.35
CA GLU A 247 19.90 6.05 11.59
C GLU A 247 18.46 6.01 12.12
N LEU A 248 17.78 7.16 12.13
CA LEU A 248 16.37 7.24 12.53
C LEU A 248 15.45 6.44 11.60
N CYS A 249 15.67 6.50 10.29
CA CYS A 249 14.93 5.69 9.31
C CYS A 249 15.25 4.21 9.47
N ALA A 250 16.50 3.84 9.75
CA ALA A 250 16.89 2.46 9.98
C ALA A 250 16.17 1.89 11.20
N GLU A 251 16.09 2.62 12.32
CA GLU A 251 15.32 2.19 13.49
C GLU A 251 13.84 1.98 13.18
N SER A 252 13.22 2.84 12.36
CA SER A 252 11.81 2.71 11.99
C SER A 252 11.54 1.59 10.99
N LEU A 253 12.47 1.33 10.06
CA LEU A 253 12.31 0.33 9.00
C LEU A 253 12.92 -1.03 9.38
N ALA A 254 13.69 -1.11 10.47
CA ALA A 254 14.32 -2.35 10.92
C ALA A 254 13.26 -3.36 11.38
N ALA A 255 13.05 -4.35 10.50
CA ALA A 255 12.36 -5.60 10.74
C ALA A 255 13.31 -6.58 11.46
N GLU A 256 12.83 -7.29 12.49
CA GLU A 256 13.61 -8.37 13.14
C GLU A 256 13.74 -9.62 12.26
N SER A 257 12.86 -9.79 11.26
CA SER A 257 12.73 -11.02 10.47
C SER A 257 13.41 -11.00 9.10
N LEU A 258 13.90 -9.86 8.63
CA LEU A 258 14.47 -9.74 7.28
C LEU A 258 16.00 -9.79 7.36
N GLN A 259 16.59 -10.88 6.89
CA GLN A 259 18.03 -11.16 7.03
C GLN A 259 18.85 -10.34 6.03
N GLY A 260 19.62 -9.33 6.45
CA GLY A 260 20.61 -8.70 5.56
C GLY A 260 20.87 -7.21 5.81
N ALA A 261 21.85 -6.66 5.08
CA ALA A 261 22.13 -5.22 5.09
C ALA A 261 20.98 -4.46 4.39
N VAL A 262 20.58 -3.35 4.99
CA VAL A 262 19.50 -2.51 4.45
C VAL A 262 20.09 -1.17 4.01
N LYS A 263 19.76 -0.76 2.79
CA LYS A 263 20.09 0.57 2.29
C LYS A 263 18.92 1.48 2.54
N TYR A 264 19.16 2.69 3.04
CA TYR A 264 18.09 3.60 3.42
C TYR A 264 18.23 4.96 2.73
N SER A 265 17.09 5.59 2.49
CA SER A 265 16.98 6.98 2.07
C SER A 265 15.96 7.70 2.92
N ALA A 266 16.29 8.94 3.28
CA ALA A 266 15.47 9.83 4.09
C ALA A 266 15.27 11.15 3.38
N LYS A 267 14.00 11.55 3.20
CA LYS A 267 13.63 12.83 2.59
C LYS A 267 12.80 13.67 3.55
N LEU A 268 13.26 14.89 3.82
CA LEU A 268 12.54 15.81 4.71
C LEU A 268 11.31 16.41 4.00
N ILE A 269 10.14 16.24 4.62
CA ILE A 269 8.82 16.59 4.09
C ILE A 269 7.92 17.18 5.19
N TYR A 270 6.78 17.74 4.78
CA TYR A 270 5.58 17.77 5.61
C TYR A 270 4.55 16.81 5.04
N ASP A 271 3.94 15.99 5.88
CA ASP A 271 2.88 15.07 5.48
C ASP A 271 1.55 15.43 6.15
N VAL A 272 0.47 15.46 5.37
CA VAL A 272 -0.88 15.63 5.88
C VAL A 272 -1.70 14.37 5.56
N PRO A 273 -2.02 13.54 6.55
CA PRO A 273 -2.83 12.35 6.32
C PRO A 273 -4.28 12.73 6.02
N ALA A 274 -4.99 11.91 5.24
CA ALA A 274 -6.37 12.18 4.83
C ALA A 274 -7.32 12.35 6.03
N ASP A 275 -7.09 11.63 7.12
CA ASP A 275 -7.94 11.62 8.31
C ASP A 275 -7.56 12.68 9.36
N ALA A 276 -6.64 13.61 9.03
CA ALA A 276 -6.25 14.71 9.91
C ALA A 276 -7.48 15.49 10.40
N LYS A 277 -7.56 15.67 11.73
CA LYS A 277 -8.67 16.39 12.39
C LYS A 277 -8.28 17.84 12.69
N VAL A 278 -9.25 18.74 12.67
CA VAL A 278 -9.01 20.16 13.02
C VAL A 278 -8.34 20.24 14.40
N GLY A 279 -7.25 21.00 14.48
CA GLY A 279 -6.38 21.09 15.66
C GLY A 279 -5.19 20.13 15.64
N ALA A 280 -5.10 19.21 14.67
CA ALA A 280 -3.96 18.31 14.55
C ALA A 280 -2.67 19.07 14.26
N THR A 281 -1.59 18.67 14.93
CA THR A 281 -0.25 19.20 14.69
C THR A 281 0.34 18.56 13.44
N ILE A 282 0.83 19.39 12.51
CA ILE A 282 1.57 18.98 11.33
C ILE A 282 3.05 19.31 11.56
N LEU A 283 3.83 18.24 11.74
CA LEU A 283 5.25 18.27 12.06
C LEU A 283 6.11 18.07 10.81
N PRO A 284 7.36 18.58 10.80
CA PRO A 284 8.34 18.13 9.83
C PRO A 284 8.62 16.63 10.04
N SER A 285 8.73 15.88 8.94
CA SER A 285 8.90 14.42 8.95
C SER A 285 9.94 13.96 7.94
N TYR A 286 10.51 12.79 8.17
CA TYR A 286 11.27 12.05 7.17
C TYR A 286 10.37 11.02 6.49
N ALA A 287 10.30 11.08 5.16
CA ALA A 287 9.88 9.95 4.34
C ALA A 287 11.09 9.01 4.20
N CYS A 288 10.99 7.85 4.84
CA CYS A 288 12.02 6.82 4.91
C CYS A 288 11.69 5.70 3.93
N SER A 289 12.62 5.36 3.05
CA SER A 289 12.53 4.23 2.13
C SER A 289 13.82 3.40 2.19
N GLY A 290 13.82 2.21 1.61
CA GLY A 290 15.02 1.40 1.56
C GLY A 290 14.90 0.13 0.73
N THR A 291 16.02 -0.59 0.61
CA THR A 291 16.08 -1.91 -0.02
C THR A 291 16.75 -2.89 0.92
N GLN A 292 16.33 -4.14 0.87
CA GLN A 292 16.86 -5.22 1.71
C GLN A 292 17.00 -6.51 0.91
N GLU A 293 17.96 -7.37 1.27
CA GLU A 293 18.04 -8.73 0.74
C GLU A 293 17.16 -9.68 1.59
N VAL A 294 16.33 -10.51 0.97
CA VAL A 294 15.49 -11.53 1.60
C VAL A 294 15.54 -12.76 0.72
N ASP A 295 16.02 -13.89 1.24
CA ASP A 295 16.18 -15.15 0.49
C ASP A 295 16.87 -14.97 -0.89
N GLY A 296 17.88 -14.10 -0.93
CA GLY A 296 18.65 -13.78 -2.15
C GLY A 296 17.95 -12.85 -3.14
N GLN A 297 16.78 -12.30 -2.78
CA GLN A 297 16.05 -11.28 -3.54
C GLN A 297 16.27 -9.90 -2.93
N VAL A 298 16.53 -8.89 -3.76
CA VAL A 298 16.50 -7.50 -3.30
C VAL A 298 15.04 -7.02 -3.30
N VAL A 299 14.49 -6.75 -2.13
CA VAL A 299 13.12 -6.26 -1.90
C VAL A 299 13.13 -4.77 -1.62
N GLU A 300 12.10 -4.07 -2.10
CA GLU A 300 11.91 -2.65 -1.85
C GLU A 300 11.02 -2.48 -0.61
N LEU A 301 11.53 -1.80 0.40
CA LEU A 301 10.78 -1.53 1.62
C LEU A 301 9.76 -0.42 1.37
N ARG A 302 8.51 -0.63 1.83
CA ARG A 302 7.50 0.44 1.76
C ARG A 302 7.98 1.69 2.48
N GLU A 303 7.64 2.84 1.91
CA GLU A 303 8.01 4.13 2.49
C GLU A 303 7.21 4.36 3.79
N SER A 304 7.92 4.65 4.88
CA SER A 304 7.35 5.05 6.18
C SER A 304 7.56 6.54 6.40
N VAL A 305 6.62 7.21 7.05
CA VAL A 305 6.72 8.62 7.41
C VAL A 305 6.87 8.76 8.91
N ILE A 306 8.03 9.21 9.35
CA ILE A 306 8.35 9.39 10.77
C ILE A 306 8.60 10.85 11.12
N PRO A 307 8.13 11.36 12.27
CA PRO A 307 8.43 12.72 12.69
C PRO A 307 9.94 12.97 12.76
N ALA A 308 10.38 14.11 12.22
CA ALA A 308 11.79 14.52 12.26
C ALA A 308 12.17 15.16 13.61
N VAL A 309 11.27 15.15 14.60
CA VAL A 309 11.43 15.86 15.88
C VAL A 309 12.58 15.25 16.69
N LEU A 310 13.38 16.08 17.37
CA LEU A 310 14.51 15.61 18.19
C LEU A 310 14.08 15.00 19.54
N ASP A 311 13.06 15.55 20.18
CA ASP A 311 12.57 15.13 21.51
C ASP A 311 11.33 14.23 21.38
N GLN A 312 11.51 13.04 20.80
CA GLN A 312 10.43 12.07 20.60
C GLN A 312 10.15 11.30 21.90
N PRO A 313 8.88 10.91 22.16
CA PRO A 313 8.61 9.93 23.20
C PRO A 313 9.37 8.63 22.91
N LYS A 314 9.70 7.90 23.96
CA LYS A 314 10.29 6.56 23.91
C LYS A 314 9.41 5.63 24.70
N ALA A 315 8.87 4.62 24.01
CA ALA A 315 8.08 3.59 24.64
C ALA A 315 8.95 2.38 25.01
N THR A 316 8.60 1.70 26.08
CA THR A 316 9.14 0.39 26.43
C THR A 316 7.99 -0.54 26.83
N ILE A 317 8.10 -1.82 26.44
CA ILE A 317 7.11 -2.85 26.77
C ILE A 317 7.70 -3.80 27.80
N SER A 318 6.91 -4.13 28.82
CA SER A 318 7.15 -5.28 29.69
C SER A 318 6.14 -6.37 29.39
N VAL A 319 6.60 -7.59 29.06
CA VAL A 319 5.77 -8.76 28.78
C VAL A 319 5.88 -9.83 29.87
N THR A 320 4.78 -10.52 30.16
CA THR A 320 4.72 -11.68 31.07
C THR A 320 3.91 -12.80 30.42
N PRO A 321 4.56 -13.83 29.83
CA PRO A 321 3.86 -14.96 29.21
C PRO A 321 3.31 -15.95 30.25
N GLY A 322 2.11 -16.46 30.00
CA GLY A 322 1.47 -17.56 30.72
C GLY A 322 0.97 -18.65 29.77
N PRO A 323 0.45 -19.79 30.26
CA PRO A 323 -0.11 -20.82 29.41
C PRO A 323 -1.27 -20.30 28.55
N GLY A 324 -1.08 -20.25 27.23
CA GLY A 324 -2.05 -19.78 26.25
C GLY A 324 -2.41 -18.30 26.33
N ALA A 325 -1.66 -17.47 27.07
CA ALA A 325 -1.99 -16.07 27.31
C ALA A 325 -0.74 -15.19 27.48
N LEU A 326 -0.89 -13.90 27.18
CA LEU A 326 0.17 -12.89 27.35
C LEU A 326 -0.38 -11.66 28.05
N ILE A 327 0.37 -11.16 29.04
CA ILE A 327 0.13 -9.86 29.69
C ILE A 327 1.24 -8.90 29.28
N ALA A 328 0.89 -7.66 28.95
CA ALA A 328 1.86 -6.62 28.62
C ALA A 328 1.50 -5.25 29.19
N SER A 329 2.51 -4.45 29.54
CA SER A 329 2.35 -3.08 30.04
C SER A 329 3.32 -2.10 29.38
N ALA A 330 2.88 -0.85 29.26
CA ALA A 330 3.62 0.24 28.65
C ALA A 330 4.35 1.09 29.71
N GLU A 331 5.55 1.55 29.39
CA GLU A 331 6.19 2.70 30.06
C GLU A 331 6.66 3.70 28.98
N VAL A 332 6.58 5.00 29.28
CA VAL A 332 6.92 6.08 28.34
C VAL A 332 7.86 7.09 28.99
N ASP A 333 8.96 7.41 28.32
CA ASP A 333 9.90 8.47 28.69
C ASP A 333 10.03 9.51 27.57
N GLY A 334 10.29 10.78 27.92
CA GLY A 334 10.37 11.88 26.95
C GLY A 334 9.04 12.23 26.26
N GLY A 335 9.06 13.16 25.31
CA GLY A 335 7.85 13.68 24.66
C GLY A 335 6.96 14.53 25.58
N VAL A 336 5.72 14.80 25.14
CA VAL A 336 4.77 15.64 25.90
C VAL A 336 3.52 14.86 26.30
N ALA A 337 3.31 14.63 27.60
CA ALA A 337 2.09 14.01 28.13
C ALA A 337 0.84 14.91 27.95
N PRO A 338 -0.39 14.35 27.91
CA PRO A 338 -0.74 12.93 28.05
C PRO A 338 -0.38 12.08 26.82
N TYR A 339 -0.19 10.79 27.05
CA TYR A 339 0.05 9.80 25.99
C TYR A 339 -1.22 9.02 25.65
N THR A 340 -1.32 8.57 24.40
CA THR A 340 -2.28 7.55 23.98
C THR A 340 -1.55 6.30 23.51
N TYR A 341 -2.10 5.14 23.84
CA TYR A 341 -1.54 3.83 23.52
C TYR A 341 -2.33 3.17 22.39
N GLU A 342 -1.64 2.40 21.55
CA GLU A 342 -2.24 1.48 20.59
C GLU A 342 -1.40 0.19 20.58
N TRP A 343 -1.92 -0.84 21.24
CA TRP A 343 -1.33 -2.17 21.23
C TRP A 343 -1.72 -2.93 19.98
N ILE A 344 -0.73 -3.63 19.44
CA ILE A 344 -0.82 -4.40 18.21
C ILE A 344 -0.27 -5.79 18.51
N ARG A 345 -1.14 -6.78 18.29
CA ARG A 345 -0.76 -8.19 18.26
C ARG A 345 -0.22 -8.51 16.89
N GLU A 346 1.02 -8.96 16.85
CA GLU A 346 1.64 -9.37 15.60
C GLU A 346 1.48 -10.88 15.38
N GLY A 347 1.57 -11.68 16.42
CA GLY A 347 1.17 -13.09 16.36
C GLY A 347 -0.34 -13.24 16.55
N GLY A 348 -1.00 -14.03 15.70
CA GLY A 348 -2.37 -14.49 15.96
C GLY A 348 -3.38 -14.26 14.84
N ASP A 349 -4.57 -14.84 15.07
CA ASP A 349 -5.71 -14.93 14.16
C ASP A 349 -6.75 -13.80 14.35
N ARG A 350 -6.50 -12.86 15.29
CA ARG A 350 -7.43 -11.78 15.63
C ARG A 350 -6.72 -10.52 16.12
N ALA A 351 -7.15 -9.36 15.62
CA ALA A 351 -6.79 -8.06 16.16
C ALA A 351 -7.36 -7.84 17.58
N LEU A 352 -6.72 -6.95 18.36
CA LEU A 352 -7.29 -6.44 19.60
C LEU A 352 -8.49 -5.55 19.30
N SER A 353 -9.50 -5.53 20.19
CA SER A 353 -10.56 -4.52 20.11
C SER A 353 -9.99 -3.12 20.36
N PRO A 354 -10.64 -2.05 19.87
CA PRO A 354 -10.15 -0.68 20.08
C PRO A 354 -9.95 -0.30 21.55
N GLU A 355 -10.78 -0.85 22.45
CA GLU A 355 -10.67 -0.61 23.89
C GLU A 355 -9.47 -1.35 24.50
N GLU A 356 -9.26 -2.62 24.13
CA GLU A 356 -8.07 -3.39 24.54
C GLU A 356 -6.79 -2.71 24.03
N ALA A 357 -6.77 -2.32 22.75
CA ALA A 357 -5.62 -1.69 22.13
C ALA A 357 -5.26 -0.34 22.79
N ALA A 358 -6.23 0.39 23.35
CA ALA A 358 -6.00 1.71 23.93
C ALA A 358 -5.53 1.70 25.41
N ALA A 359 -5.49 0.54 26.05
CA ALA A 359 -5.15 0.44 27.47
C ALA A 359 -3.64 0.58 27.73
N GLU A 360 -3.26 1.04 28.92
CA GLU A 360 -1.84 1.08 29.35
C GLU A 360 -1.29 -0.32 29.65
N GLN A 361 -2.18 -1.26 29.97
CA GLN A 361 -1.89 -2.67 30.20
C GLN A 361 -2.94 -3.53 29.49
N ILE A 362 -2.49 -4.61 28.83
CA ILE A 362 -3.34 -5.57 28.12
C ILE A 362 -3.11 -7.00 28.61
N GLU A 363 -4.14 -7.82 28.44
CA GLU A 363 -4.09 -9.28 28.63
C GLU A 363 -4.97 -9.94 27.56
N TYR A 364 -4.45 -10.96 26.88
CA TYR A 364 -5.20 -11.68 25.85
C TYR A 364 -4.72 -13.13 25.67
N ALA A 365 -5.55 -13.94 25.02
CA ALA A 365 -5.24 -15.33 24.67
C ALA A 365 -4.45 -15.44 23.36
N VAL A 366 -3.46 -16.33 23.33
CA VAL A 366 -2.61 -16.60 22.16
C VAL A 366 -3.05 -17.91 21.52
N THR A 367 -3.24 -17.86 20.20
CA THR A 367 -3.70 -18.97 19.38
C THR A 367 -2.60 -19.46 18.45
N SER A 368 -2.77 -20.66 17.90
CA SER A 368 -1.85 -21.26 16.92
C SER A 368 -2.64 -21.92 15.79
N ARG A 369 -2.20 -21.71 14.54
CA ARG A 369 -2.76 -22.36 13.34
C ARG A 369 -2.47 -23.86 13.34
N GLU A 370 -1.34 -24.26 13.91
CA GLU A 370 -0.88 -25.65 14.02
C GLU A 370 -0.69 -26.08 15.48
N PRO A 371 -0.82 -27.38 15.79
CA PRO A 371 -0.61 -27.90 17.13
C PRO A 371 0.87 -27.81 17.52
N VAL A 372 1.22 -26.80 18.32
CA VAL A 372 2.60 -26.55 18.79
C VAL A 372 2.66 -26.36 20.30
N ASP A 373 3.80 -26.70 20.91
CA ASP A 373 4.01 -26.61 22.37
C ASP A 373 4.17 -25.16 22.86
N ALA A 374 4.62 -24.26 21.97
CA ALA A 374 4.74 -22.83 22.21
C ALA A 374 4.67 -22.06 20.90
N VAL A 375 4.14 -20.84 20.94
CA VAL A 375 4.18 -19.87 19.83
C VAL A 375 5.02 -18.68 20.24
N ARG A 376 5.83 -18.15 19.32
CA ARG A 376 6.42 -16.83 19.49
C ARG A 376 5.33 -15.80 19.20
N GLU A 377 4.99 -15.02 20.21
CA GLU A 377 4.08 -13.88 20.10
C GLU A 377 4.93 -12.61 20.12
N THR A 378 4.78 -11.77 19.09
CA THR A 378 5.38 -10.44 19.07
C THR A 378 4.29 -9.41 19.37
N LEU A 379 4.60 -8.50 20.29
CA LEU A 379 3.75 -7.36 20.63
C LEU A 379 4.40 -6.08 20.21
N ARG A 380 3.61 -5.19 19.62
CA ARG A 380 3.98 -3.80 19.39
C ARG A 380 3.08 -2.86 20.15
N LEU A 381 3.67 -1.77 20.59
CA LEU A 381 3.00 -0.66 21.21
C LEU A 381 3.34 0.59 20.41
N VAL A 382 2.32 1.28 19.90
CA VAL A 382 2.44 2.65 19.40
C VAL A 382 2.04 3.59 20.52
N VAL A 383 2.90 4.56 20.82
CA VAL A 383 2.63 5.63 21.77
C VAL A 383 2.58 6.94 21.01
N THR A 384 1.49 7.69 21.18
CA THR A 384 1.38 9.05 20.66
C THR A 384 1.39 10.04 21.81
N ASP A 385 2.22 11.07 21.73
CA ASP A 385 2.25 12.16 22.71
C ASP A 385 1.19 13.24 22.41
N ALA A 386 1.04 14.23 23.29
CA ALA A 386 0.08 15.32 23.17
C ALA A 386 0.33 16.23 21.97
N ASN A 387 1.53 16.21 21.38
CA ASN A 387 1.85 16.93 20.15
C ASN A 387 1.60 16.08 18.90
N GLY A 388 1.18 14.82 19.05
CA GLY A 388 0.96 13.88 17.94
C GLY A 388 2.22 13.15 17.49
N VAL A 389 3.34 13.26 18.21
CA VAL A 389 4.57 12.52 17.89
C VAL A 389 4.36 11.06 18.26
N ARG A 390 4.61 10.15 17.32
CA ARG A 390 4.46 8.71 17.50
C ARG A 390 5.82 8.05 17.69
N THR A 391 5.88 7.11 18.61
CA THR A 391 7.01 6.19 18.80
C THR A 391 6.47 4.78 18.94
N GLU A 392 7.35 3.80 18.76
CA GLU A 392 6.99 2.40 18.79
C GLU A 392 7.93 1.64 19.69
N ALA A 393 7.39 0.62 20.37
CA ALA A 393 8.16 -0.37 21.08
C ALA A 393 7.70 -1.75 20.68
N ARG A 394 8.60 -2.72 20.78
CA ARG A 394 8.31 -4.13 20.50
C ARG A 394 8.81 -5.02 21.61
N ALA A 395 8.14 -6.15 21.79
CA ALA A 395 8.58 -7.20 22.68
C ALA A 395 8.11 -8.57 22.16
N ASP A 396 9.07 -9.48 22.07
CA ASP A 396 8.82 -10.89 21.83
C ASP A 396 8.58 -11.64 23.13
N ALA A 397 7.64 -12.59 23.10
CA ALA A 397 7.44 -13.56 24.16
C ALA A 397 7.19 -14.95 23.58
N LEU A 398 7.85 -15.96 24.14
CA LEU A 398 7.50 -17.35 23.86
C LEU A 398 6.33 -17.75 24.76
N VAL A 399 5.16 -17.96 24.17
CA VAL A 399 3.91 -18.27 24.88
C VAL A 399 3.67 -19.77 24.84
N PRO A 400 3.75 -20.48 25.99
CA PRO A 400 3.56 -21.92 26.04
C PRO A 400 2.09 -22.31 25.91
N ALA A 401 1.83 -23.51 25.38
CA ALA A 401 0.50 -24.10 25.24
C ALA A 401 -0.54 -23.14 24.63
N PRO A 402 -0.28 -22.59 23.42
CA PRO A 402 -1.24 -21.75 22.72
C PRO A 402 -2.54 -22.52 22.46
N VAL A 403 -3.65 -21.79 22.37
CA VAL A 403 -4.93 -22.38 21.99
C VAL A 403 -4.86 -22.75 20.51
N TRP A 404 -4.88 -24.04 20.19
CA TRP A 404 -4.94 -24.49 18.81
C TRP A 404 -6.32 -24.16 18.20
N SER A 405 -6.33 -23.35 17.14
CA SER A 405 -7.50 -23.12 16.30
C SER A 405 -7.41 -24.04 15.10
N ALA A 406 -8.15 -25.16 15.15
CA ALA A 406 -8.20 -26.09 14.03
C ALA A 406 -8.66 -25.36 12.75
N PRO A 407 -8.00 -25.58 11.59
CA PRO A 407 -8.42 -24.97 10.35
C PRO A 407 -9.88 -25.31 10.07
N GLN A 408 -10.71 -24.29 9.99
CA GLN A 408 -12.07 -24.42 9.50
C GLN A 408 -11.96 -24.46 7.98
N THR A 409 -12.02 -25.64 7.37
CA THR A 409 -12.26 -25.76 5.93
C THR A 409 -13.71 -26.20 5.68
N PRO A 410 -14.65 -25.28 5.42
CA PRO A 410 -15.94 -25.64 4.84
C PRO A 410 -16.15 -25.02 3.44
N ARG A 411 -16.29 -25.91 2.46
CA ARG A 411 -16.86 -25.80 1.09
C ARG A 411 -16.77 -24.48 0.30
N VAL A 412 -16.11 -24.63 -0.85
CA VAL A 412 -16.15 -23.84 -2.10
C VAL A 412 -17.58 -23.67 -2.64
N GLY A 413 -17.89 -22.47 -3.11
CA GLY A 413 -19.11 -22.15 -3.86
C GLY A 413 -20.40 -21.94 -3.06
N GLY A 414 -21.15 -20.92 -3.44
CA GLY A 414 -22.52 -20.53 -3.12
C GLY A 414 -22.63 -19.29 -2.24
N VAL A 415 -21.52 -18.66 -1.88
CA VAL A 415 -21.45 -17.55 -0.91
C VAL A 415 -20.33 -16.58 -1.26
N ARG A 416 -20.61 -15.28 -1.15
CA ARG A 416 -19.57 -14.25 -1.29
C ARG A 416 -18.58 -14.33 -0.15
N ASP A 417 -17.30 -14.41 -0.44
CA ASP A 417 -16.25 -14.54 0.55
C ASP A 417 -14.96 -13.78 0.21
N ALA A 418 -14.08 -13.70 1.20
CA ALA A 418 -12.82 -12.99 1.07
C ALA A 418 -11.78 -13.50 2.08
N GLY A 419 -10.52 -13.24 1.77
CA GLY A 419 -9.38 -13.48 2.63
C GLY A 419 -8.51 -12.23 2.81
N ALA A 420 -7.73 -12.20 3.89
CA ALA A 420 -6.71 -11.19 4.08
C ALA A 420 -5.44 -11.78 4.69
N GLU A 421 -4.29 -11.39 4.16
CA GLU A 421 -3.00 -11.65 4.79
C GLU A 421 -2.15 -10.39 4.86
N TRP A 422 -1.28 -10.29 5.86
CA TRP A 422 -0.48 -9.08 6.01
C TRP A 422 0.85 -9.31 6.74
N VAL A 423 1.89 -8.69 6.23
CA VAL A 423 3.14 -8.45 6.95
C VAL A 423 3.04 -7.08 7.60
N GLY A 424 3.01 -7.07 8.92
CA GLY A 424 2.96 -5.85 9.71
C GLY A 424 4.33 -5.53 10.29
N SER A 425 4.37 -5.33 11.59
CA SER A 425 5.57 -4.88 12.26
C SER A 425 6.70 -5.90 12.27
N CYS A 426 6.47 -7.21 12.15
CA CYS A 426 7.59 -8.14 11.91
C CYS A 426 8.45 -7.70 10.71
N GLY A 427 7.83 -7.11 9.68
CA GLY A 427 8.46 -6.47 8.53
C GLY A 427 8.65 -4.95 8.63
N GLY A 428 8.46 -4.30 9.78
CA GLY A 428 8.57 -2.83 9.88
C GLY A 428 7.36 -2.05 9.37
N LEU A 429 6.23 -2.70 9.11
CA LEU A 429 5.02 -2.10 8.52
C LEU A 429 3.94 -1.86 9.58
N GLY A 430 4.03 -0.72 10.25
CA GLY A 430 3.19 -0.39 11.38
C GLY A 430 1.71 -0.18 11.07
N GLY A 431 1.35 0.12 9.82
CA GLY A 431 -0.02 0.39 9.36
C GLY A 431 -0.77 -0.81 8.78
N SER A 432 -0.05 -1.86 8.38
CA SER A 432 -0.61 -2.99 7.61
C SER A 432 -1.71 -3.77 8.35
N GLN A 433 -1.63 -3.91 9.68
CA GLN A 433 -2.71 -4.54 10.46
C GLN A 433 -4.04 -3.77 10.35
N ASN A 434 -4.00 -2.46 10.58
CA ASN A 434 -5.18 -1.61 10.48
C ASN A 434 -5.71 -1.54 9.04
N ASN A 435 -4.80 -1.66 8.07
CA ASN A 435 -5.12 -1.74 6.66
C ASN A 435 -5.97 -2.98 6.33
N ALA A 436 -5.47 -4.17 6.67
CA ALA A 436 -6.17 -5.44 6.48
C ALA A 436 -7.45 -5.54 7.34
N GLY A 437 -7.38 -5.12 8.61
CA GLY A 437 -8.56 -5.05 9.49
C GLY A 437 -9.65 -4.14 8.94
N GLY A 438 -9.27 -3.03 8.30
CA GLY A 438 -10.19 -2.13 7.61
C GLY A 438 -10.93 -2.78 6.44
N PHE A 439 -10.22 -3.61 5.65
CA PHE A 439 -10.82 -4.43 4.59
C PHE A 439 -11.80 -5.45 5.18
N VAL A 440 -11.34 -6.29 6.11
CA VAL A 440 -12.13 -7.36 6.75
C VAL A 440 -13.42 -6.81 7.38
N ASN A 441 -13.32 -5.72 8.13
CA ASN A 441 -14.48 -5.08 8.77
C ASN A 441 -15.51 -4.60 7.75
N LYS A 442 -15.05 -4.02 6.62
CA LYS A 442 -15.94 -3.48 5.60
C LYS A 442 -16.59 -4.58 4.76
N MET A 443 -15.84 -5.63 4.40
CA MET A 443 -16.38 -6.81 3.70
C MET A 443 -17.41 -7.53 4.57
N THR A 444 -17.10 -7.77 5.85
CA THR A 444 -18.04 -8.37 6.82
C THR A 444 -19.31 -7.54 6.97
N ALA A 445 -19.19 -6.21 7.02
CA ALA A 445 -20.34 -5.32 7.12
C ALA A 445 -21.24 -5.33 5.86
N ASP A 446 -20.70 -5.71 4.70
CA ASP A 446 -21.47 -5.96 3.47
C ASP A 446 -22.07 -7.38 3.40
N GLY A 447 -21.80 -8.22 4.39
CA GLY A 447 -22.26 -9.60 4.45
C GLY A 447 -21.42 -10.57 3.62
N VAL A 448 -20.16 -10.23 3.36
CA VAL A 448 -19.14 -11.14 2.80
C VAL A 448 -18.60 -12.02 3.93
N ASN A 449 -18.43 -13.31 3.67
CA ASN A 449 -17.85 -14.25 4.60
C ASN A 449 -16.32 -14.17 4.55
N VAL A 450 -15.69 -13.50 5.52
CA VAL A 450 -14.22 -13.47 5.60
C VAL A 450 -13.70 -14.80 6.15
N ARG A 451 -13.08 -15.62 5.29
CA ARG A 451 -12.64 -16.98 5.61
C ARG A 451 -11.37 -16.99 6.47
N PHE A 452 -10.46 -16.06 6.21
CA PHE A 452 -9.21 -15.93 6.95
C PHE A 452 -8.75 -14.48 7.04
N ASN A 453 -7.98 -14.20 8.09
CA ASN A 453 -7.26 -12.96 8.30
C ASN A 453 -5.98 -13.29 9.07
N PHE A 454 -4.88 -13.46 8.35
CA PHE A 454 -3.61 -13.90 8.94
C PHE A 454 -2.56 -12.80 8.90
N GLY A 455 -1.85 -12.61 10.01
CA GLY A 455 -0.85 -11.55 10.16
C GLY A 455 0.52 -12.07 10.56
N ASN A 456 1.57 -11.43 10.07
CA ASN A 456 2.98 -11.63 10.43
C ASN A 456 3.39 -13.11 10.39
N PHE A 457 3.77 -13.69 11.53
CA PHE A 457 4.20 -15.10 11.62
C PHE A 457 3.09 -16.11 11.37
N SER A 458 1.83 -15.66 11.38
CA SER A 458 0.69 -16.47 10.95
C SER A 458 0.36 -16.27 9.48
N ALA A 459 0.96 -15.31 8.76
CA ALA A 459 0.79 -15.16 7.31
C ALA A 459 1.89 -15.96 6.61
N TRP A 460 1.53 -16.83 5.67
CA TRP A 460 2.46 -17.79 5.07
C TRP A 460 2.41 -17.70 3.54
N GLU A 461 3.59 -17.74 2.94
CA GLU A 461 3.79 -17.89 1.50
C GLU A 461 3.06 -19.11 0.94
N ARG A 462 2.99 -20.18 1.75
CA ARG A 462 2.38 -21.43 1.37
C ARG A 462 0.89 -21.27 1.01
N ASP A 463 0.20 -20.36 1.71
CA ASP A 463 -1.23 -20.11 1.51
C ASP A 463 -1.52 -19.47 0.14
N PHE A 464 -0.50 -18.91 -0.55
CA PHE A 464 -0.57 -18.35 -1.90
C PHE A 464 0.12 -19.22 -2.97
N ARG A 465 0.86 -20.24 -2.52
CA ARG A 465 1.60 -21.13 -3.40
C ARG A 465 0.66 -22.22 -3.89
N ASP A 466 0.81 -22.56 -5.16
CA ASP A 466 0.06 -23.64 -5.79
C ASP A 466 0.49 -25.02 -5.27
N ASP A 467 -0.45 -25.95 -5.16
CA ASP A 467 -0.25 -27.26 -4.54
C ASP A 467 0.76 -28.13 -5.31
N ASP A 468 0.88 -27.98 -6.64
CA ASP A 468 1.91 -28.64 -7.46
C ASP A 468 3.33 -28.14 -7.12
N PHE A 469 3.45 -26.97 -6.47
CA PHE A 469 4.70 -26.41 -5.95
C PHE A 469 4.88 -26.62 -4.43
N GLY A 470 4.02 -27.42 -3.81
CA GLY A 470 4.09 -27.73 -2.37
C GLY A 470 3.33 -26.74 -1.48
N GLY A 471 2.50 -25.90 -2.09
CA GLY A 471 1.63 -24.95 -1.41
C GLY A 471 0.35 -25.57 -0.82
N ASN A 472 -0.62 -24.71 -0.56
CA ASN A 472 -1.97 -25.06 -0.08
C ASN A 472 -2.96 -23.89 -0.35
N ASP A 473 -2.76 -23.16 -1.43
CA ASP A 473 -3.68 -22.12 -1.87
C ASP A 473 -5.10 -22.64 -2.11
N ASP A 474 -5.26 -23.88 -2.57
CA ASP A 474 -6.54 -24.63 -2.63
C ASP A 474 -7.36 -24.57 -1.33
N SER A 475 -6.69 -24.42 -0.19
CA SER A 475 -7.31 -24.35 1.13
C SER A 475 -7.64 -22.92 1.56
N TYR A 476 -6.93 -21.93 0.99
CA TYR A 476 -6.92 -20.53 1.42
C TYR A 476 -7.13 -19.57 0.25
N VAL A 477 -6.06 -19.12 -0.41
CA VAL A 477 -6.10 -18.03 -1.39
C VAL A 477 -7.00 -18.36 -2.57
N ASP A 478 -6.91 -19.58 -3.10
CA ASP A 478 -7.76 -20.06 -4.19
C ASP A 478 -9.19 -20.39 -3.73
N ASN A 479 -9.47 -20.46 -2.42
CA ASN A 479 -10.77 -20.83 -1.87
C ASN A 479 -11.62 -19.61 -1.44
N THR A 480 -11.38 -18.45 -2.05
CA THR A 480 -12.15 -17.22 -1.83
C THR A 480 -12.25 -16.34 -3.08
N ASP A 481 -13.34 -15.59 -3.26
CA ASP A 481 -13.55 -14.64 -4.37
C ASP A 481 -12.43 -13.56 -4.42
N PHE A 482 -12.04 -13.06 -3.25
CA PHE A 482 -11.20 -11.87 -3.12
C PHE A 482 -10.17 -12.00 -2.01
N VAL A 483 -8.89 -11.84 -2.33
CA VAL A 483 -7.80 -11.77 -1.35
C VAL A 483 -7.15 -10.39 -1.32
N PHE A 484 -6.99 -9.86 -0.10
CA PHE A 484 -6.23 -8.64 0.16
C PHE A 484 -4.94 -8.95 0.92
N TYR A 485 -3.80 -8.79 0.25
CA TYR A 485 -2.47 -8.87 0.86
C TYR A 485 -1.85 -7.47 1.03
N THR A 486 -1.16 -7.23 2.16
CA THR A 486 -0.32 -6.02 2.36
C THR A 486 1.00 -6.38 3.03
N GLY A 487 2.14 -5.95 2.46
CA GLY A 487 3.46 -6.35 2.94
C GLY A 487 4.61 -5.74 2.13
N HIS A 488 5.78 -6.38 2.12
CA HIS A 488 6.89 -6.01 1.23
C HIS A 488 6.94 -6.91 0.00
N ALA A 489 7.52 -6.39 -1.07
CA ALA A 489 7.61 -7.09 -2.33
C ALA A 489 8.75 -6.53 -3.20
N ASN A 490 8.95 -7.20 -4.32
CA ASN A 490 9.57 -6.64 -5.51
C ASN A 490 8.79 -7.14 -6.73
N GLY A 491 9.35 -6.99 -7.94
CA GLY A 491 8.72 -7.56 -9.12
C GLY A 491 8.65 -9.10 -9.10
N ASP A 492 9.60 -9.79 -8.49
CA ASP A 492 9.68 -11.24 -8.58
C ASP A 492 8.82 -11.98 -7.54
N GLY A 493 8.18 -11.26 -6.61
CA GLY A 493 7.38 -11.87 -5.55
C GLY A 493 7.17 -10.98 -4.34
N PHE A 494 6.72 -11.57 -3.23
CA PHE A 494 6.41 -10.86 -1.98
C PHE A 494 6.72 -11.67 -0.73
N THR A 495 6.99 -10.95 0.38
CA THR A 495 7.64 -11.51 1.57
C THR A 495 6.65 -11.94 2.65
N PHE A 496 7.07 -12.82 3.53
CA PHE A 496 6.34 -13.24 4.72
C PHE A 496 7.28 -13.23 5.94
N CYS A 497 6.71 -13.32 7.15
CA CYS A 497 7.49 -13.40 8.37
C CYS A 497 7.54 -14.81 8.97
N GLY A 498 6.52 -15.63 8.72
CA GLY A 498 6.55 -17.04 9.10
C GLY A 498 7.38 -17.83 8.09
N GLU A 499 8.31 -18.66 8.58
CA GLU A 499 9.00 -19.67 7.77
C GLU A 499 8.14 -20.95 7.77
N ASN A 500 7.12 -21.04 6.89
CA ASN A 500 6.34 -22.28 6.68
C ASN A 500 6.83 -23.12 5.49
N ASP A 501 7.91 -22.69 4.83
CA ASP A 501 8.81 -23.40 3.92
C ASP A 501 9.96 -22.43 3.57
N ASP A 502 9.60 -21.20 3.18
CA ASP A 502 10.50 -20.04 3.02
C ASP A 502 9.81 -18.73 3.47
N THR A 503 10.39 -17.57 3.16
CA THR A 503 9.80 -16.26 3.52
C THR A 503 9.40 -15.43 2.30
N PHE A 504 9.32 -16.04 1.11
CA PHE A 504 9.14 -15.30 -0.14
C PHE A 504 8.37 -16.13 -1.18
N LEU A 505 7.12 -15.74 -1.46
CA LEU A 505 6.40 -16.30 -2.60
C LEU A 505 6.97 -15.75 -3.90
N ARG A 506 7.43 -16.64 -4.78
CA ARG A 506 7.89 -16.27 -6.12
C ARG A 506 6.78 -16.36 -7.16
N PHE A 507 6.84 -15.50 -8.19
CA PHE A 507 5.86 -15.51 -9.28
C PHE A 507 5.75 -16.87 -10.00
N ASP A 508 6.82 -17.67 -10.03
CA ASP A 508 6.85 -18.95 -10.74
C ASP A 508 6.23 -20.12 -9.96
N GLU A 509 5.79 -19.86 -8.73
CA GLU A 509 5.18 -20.82 -7.80
C GLU A 509 3.67 -20.60 -7.63
N ALA A 510 3.10 -19.60 -8.31
CA ALA A 510 1.70 -19.24 -8.21
C ALA A 510 0.91 -19.70 -9.45
N ARG A 511 -0.22 -20.35 -9.24
CA ARG A 511 -1.34 -20.48 -10.18
C ARG A 511 -2.57 -20.15 -9.36
N TRP A 512 -3.40 -19.25 -9.86
CA TRP A 512 -4.52 -18.70 -9.11
C TRP A 512 -5.80 -18.84 -9.93
N GLY A 513 -6.83 -19.33 -9.26
CA GLY A 513 -8.14 -19.70 -9.83
C GLY A 513 -8.19 -21.12 -10.45
N ASN A 514 -7.10 -21.90 -10.40
CA ASN A 514 -7.07 -23.23 -11.02
C ASN A 514 -7.93 -24.23 -10.26
N ASP A 515 -8.00 -24.11 -8.94
CA ASP A 515 -8.64 -25.08 -8.08
C ASP A 515 -10.09 -24.72 -7.77
N HIS A 516 -10.32 -23.47 -7.35
CA HIS A 516 -11.58 -23.00 -6.80
C HIS A 516 -11.87 -21.53 -7.23
N ASP A 517 -12.15 -20.65 -6.26
CA ASP A 517 -12.95 -19.41 -6.32
C ASP A 517 -12.18 -18.10 -6.59
N LEU A 518 -10.86 -18.11 -6.74
CA LEU A 518 -10.12 -16.84 -6.72
C LEU A 518 -10.23 -16.04 -8.01
N GLU A 519 -11.00 -14.95 -7.90
CA GLU A 519 -11.19 -13.98 -8.97
C GLU A 519 -10.28 -12.76 -8.81
N TRP A 520 -10.11 -12.24 -7.59
CA TRP A 520 -9.42 -10.97 -7.38
C TRP A 520 -8.35 -11.03 -6.30
N LEU A 521 -7.13 -10.67 -6.70
CA LEU A 521 -6.01 -10.56 -5.77
C LEU A 521 -5.43 -9.15 -5.75
N VAL A 522 -5.33 -8.57 -4.56
CA VAL A 522 -4.57 -7.36 -4.31
C VAL A 522 -3.27 -7.69 -3.59
N ILE A 523 -2.15 -7.28 -4.17
CA ILE A 523 -0.84 -7.27 -3.51
C ILE A 523 -0.45 -5.80 -3.24
N ALA A 524 -0.87 -5.28 -2.08
CA ALA A 524 -0.55 -3.93 -1.63
C ALA A 524 0.88 -3.85 -1.07
N ALA A 525 1.86 -4.04 -1.97
CA ALA A 525 3.29 -4.05 -1.68
C ALA A 525 4.08 -3.42 -2.84
N CYS A 526 5.36 -3.13 -2.63
CA CYS A 526 6.22 -2.43 -3.58
C CYS A 526 6.55 -3.29 -4.82
N GLY A 527 6.10 -2.87 -6.01
CA GLY A 527 6.67 -3.36 -7.26
C GLY A 527 6.19 -4.66 -7.92
N PRO A 528 5.23 -5.50 -7.41
CA PRO A 528 4.83 -6.73 -8.12
C PRO A 528 4.53 -6.50 -9.60
N LEU A 529 3.86 -5.39 -9.94
CA LEU A 529 3.53 -5.02 -11.32
C LEU A 529 4.44 -3.93 -11.92
N GLN A 530 5.71 -3.86 -11.52
CA GLN A 530 6.71 -3.03 -12.18
C GLN A 530 6.92 -3.46 -13.64
N GLU A 531 7.37 -2.55 -14.51
CA GLU A 531 7.48 -2.84 -15.95
C GLU A 531 8.41 -4.04 -16.23
N THR A 532 9.58 -4.06 -15.57
CA THR A 532 10.56 -5.13 -15.68
C THR A 532 11.18 -5.48 -14.33
N SER A 533 11.49 -6.75 -14.11
CA SER A 533 12.21 -7.27 -12.94
C SER A 533 13.00 -8.51 -13.34
N GLY A 534 14.23 -8.68 -12.86
CA GLY A 534 15.05 -9.84 -13.24
C GLY A 534 15.28 -10.01 -14.76
N GLY A 535 15.13 -8.95 -15.55
CA GLY A 535 15.18 -8.99 -17.02
C GLY A 535 13.90 -9.48 -17.71
N ARG A 536 12.81 -9.71 -16.96
CA ARG A 536 11.50 -10.18 -17.42
C ARG A 536 10.44 -9.09 -17.31
N SER A 537 9.48 -9.08 -18.22
CA SER A 537 8.33 -8.18 -18.13
C SER A 537 7.37 -8.58 -17.01
N TRP A 538 6.42 -7.72 -16.67
CA TRP A 538 5.28 -8.07 -15.81
C TRP A 538 4.46 -9.27 -16.35
N ALA A 539 4.30 -9.39 -17.67
CA ALA A 539 3.51 -10.45 -18.29
C ALA A 539 4.22 -11.81 -18.23
N ASP A 540 5.55 -11.83 -18.43
CA ASP A 540 6.35 -13.06 -18.32
C ASP A 540 6.44 -13.56 -16.87
N ARG A 541 6.40 -12.65 -15.89
CA ARG A 541 6.38 -13.00 -14.47
C ARG A 541 5.01 -13.48 -14.01
N TRP A 542 4.00 -12.64 -14.10
CA TRP A 542 2.70 -12.92 -13.47
C TRP A 542 1.67 -13.53 -14.41
N GLY A 543 1.89 -13.51 -15.73
CA GLY A 543 0.93 -14.06 -16.69
C GLY A 543 0.64 -15.56 -16.46
N PRO A 544 1.65 -16.41 -16.24
CA PRO A 544 1.44 -17.83 -15.94
C PRO A 544 0.65 -18.11 -14.66
N ALA A 545 0.49 -17.14 -13.76
CA ALA A 545 -0.32 -17.30 -12.56
C ALA A 545 -1.83 -17.25 -12.83
N PHE A 546 -2.27 -16.81 -14.01
CA PHE A 546 -3.68 -16.71 -14.35
C PHE A 546 -4.21 -18.03 -14.93
N ASP A 547 -4.94 -18.80 -14.13
CA ASP A 547 -5.83 -19.85 -14.60
C ASP A 547 -7.22 -19.59 -13.99
N ARG A 548 -8.05 -18.80 -14.67
CA ARG A 548 -9.33 -18.24 -14.18
C ARG A 548 -9.27 -17.03 -13.25
N LEU A 549 -8.11 -16.68 -12.67
CA LEU A 549 -7.97 -15.37 -11.99
C LEU A 549 -8.47 -14.22 -12.88
N HIS A 550 -9.27 -13.31 -12.33
CA HIS A 550 -9.80 -12.17 -13.07
C HIS A 550 -8.82 -11.00 -13.10
N LEU A 551 -8.39 -10.52 -11.93
CA LEU A 551 -7.50 -9.36 -11.82
C LEU A 551 -6.41 -9.57 -10.76
N LEU A 552 -5.18 -9.24 -11.15
CA LEU A 552 -4.08 -8.97 -10.23
C LEU A 552 -3.90 -7.45 -10.10
N MET A 553 -4.03 -6.93 -8.89
CA MET A 553 -3.94 -5.50 -8.58
C MET A 553 -2.76 -5.26 -7.64
N ALA A 554 -1.84 -4.38 -8.01
CA ALA A 554 -0.65 -4.10 -7.21
C ALA A 554 -0.06 -2.72 -7.50
N TYR A 555 1.12 -2.44 -6.93
CA TYR A 555 1.92 -1.29 -7.28
C TYR A 555 3.04 -1.63 -8.27
N ALA A 556 3.42 -0.65 -9.08
CA ALA A 556 4.54 -0.74 -10.02
C ALA A 556 5.81 -0.03 -9.50
N THR A 557 5.72 0.62 -8.34
CA THR A 557 6.79 1.35 -7.67
C THR A 557 6.71 1.10 -6.17
N VAL A 558 7.67 1.66 -5.43
CA VAL A 558 7.61 1.74 -3.97
C VAL A 558 6.34 2.48 -3.54
N SER A 559 5.56 1.87 -2.64
CA SER A 559 4.34 2.45 -2.05
C SER A 559 4.58 2.82 -0.59
N ARG A 560 3.73 3.69 -0.02
CA ARG A 560 3.75 4.00 1.41
C ARG A 560 2.97 2.99 2.21
N ASP A 561 3.47 2.67 3.39
CA ASP A 561 2.69 2.01 4.43
C ASP A 561 1.57 2.95 4.92
N ASN A 562 0.37 2.42 5.07
CA ASN A 562 -0.80 3.20 5.46
C ASN A 562 -1.85 2.32 6.15
N THR A 563 -2.87 2.93 6.73
CA THR A 563 -3.87 2.25 7.57
C THR A 563 -5.27 2.16 6.92
N THR A 564 -5.46 2.63 5.69
CA THR A 564 -6.82 2.91 5.16
C THR A 564 -7.13 2.32 3.79
N GLU A 565 -6.12 1.83 3.08
CA GLU A 565 -6.21 1.29 1.71
C GLU A 565 -7.24 0.15 1.60
N GLY A 566 -7.13 -0.90 2.41
CA GLY A 566 -8.07 -2.02 2.45
C GLY A 566 -9.51 -1.60 2.76
N ARG A 567 -9.71 -0.68 3.73
CA ARG A 567 -11.04 -0.12 4.03
C ARG A 567 -11.61 0.65 2.84
N LYS A 568 -10.80 1.49 2.18
CA LYS A 568 -11.23 2.31 1.03
C LYS A 568 -11.55 1.43 -0.17
N LEU A 569 -10.72 0.44 -0.46
CA LEU A 569 -10.95 -0.54 -1.52
C LEU A 569 -12.30 -1.24 -1.32
N ALA A 570 -12.50 -1.89 -0.18
CA ALA A 570 -13.75 -2.56 0.15
C ALA A 570 -14.95 -1.59 0.11
N THR A 571 -14.77 -0.33 0.52
CA THR A 571 -15.81 0.70 0.46
C THR A 571 -16.18 1.05 -0.98
N TYR A 572 -15.21 1.23 -1.86
CA TYR A 572 -15.49 1.55 -3.26
C TYR A 572 -16.14 0.40 -4.01
N MET A 573 -15.83 -0.85 -3.66
CA MET A 573 -16.45 -2.03 -4.24
C MET A 573 -17.89 -2.27 -3.77
N THR A 574 -18.24 -1.88 -2.53
CA THR A 574 -19.51 -2.27 -1.89
C THR A 574 -20.45 -1.11 -1.54
N LYS A 575 -20.09 0.14 -1.87
CA LYS A 575 -20.99 1.30 -1.67
C LYS A 575 -22.23 1.20 -2.57
N SER A 576 -23.26 1.98 -2.26
CA SER A 576 -24.57 1.97 -2.97
C SER A 576 -24.49 2.20 -4.48
N SER A 577 -23.52 3.00 -4.93
CA SER A 577 -23.12 3.12 -6.33
C SER A 577 -21.66 2.66 -6.41
N PRO A 578 -21.42 1.35 -6.52
CA PRO A 578 -20.09 0.76 -6.42
C PRO A 578 -19.20 1.23 -7.58
N LEU A 579 -17.92 0.91 -7.56
CA LEU A 579 -17.02 1.05 -8.72
C LEU A 579 -16.72 -0.34 -9.30
N ASP A 580 -16.28 -0.41 -10.55
CA ASP A 580 -15.64 -1.62 -11.08
C ASP A 580 -14.41 -1.95 -10.21
N VAL A 581 -14.08 -3.24 -10.04
CA VAL A 581 -13.04 -3.69 -9.09
C VAL A 581 -11.69 -3.01 -9.35
N HIS A 582 -11.24 -2.98 -10.62
CA HIS A 582 -10.00 -2.29 -10.98
C HIS A 582 -10.05 -0.78 -10.66
N ARG A 583 -11.20 -0.11 -10.84
CA ARG A 583 -11.36 1.32 -10.53
C ARG A 583 -11.42 1.57 -9.04
N ALA A 584 -11.99 0.65 -8.26
CA ALA A 584 -11.97 0.71 -6.81
C ALA A 584 -10.52 0.67 -6.29
N TRP A 585 -9.68 -0.22 -6.82
CA TRP A 585 -8.25 -0.23 -6.51
C TRP A 585 -7.54 1.06 -6.92
N ILE A 586 -7.75 1.53 -8.15
CA ILE A 586 -7.07 2.72 -8.67
C ILE A 586 -7.48 3.98 -7.91
N GLN A 587 -8.77 4.14 -7.59
CA GLN A 587 -9.24 5.25 -6.76
C GLN A 587 -8.69 5.14 -5.33
N THR A 588 -8.57 3.92 -4.80
CA THR A 588 -7.95 3.69 -3.48
C THR A 588 -6.49 4.11 -3.47
N ALA A 589 -5.69 3.61 -4.42
CA ALA A 589 -4.30 4.00 -4.59
C ALA A 589 -4.16 5.52 -4.76
N THR A 590 -5.03 6.12 -5.58
CA THR A 590 -5.10 7.58 -5.79
C THR A 590 -5.34 8.33 -4.49
N ASP A 591 -6.18 7.79 -3.61
CA ASP A 591 -6.55 8.42 -2.36
C ASP A 591 -5.51 8.25 -1.25
N VAL A 592 -4.77 7.14 -1.22
CA VAL A 592 -3.92 6.79 -0.06
C VAL A 592 -2.43 6.98 -0.31
N GLN A 593 -1.97 6.86 -1.55
CA GLN A 593 -0.56 6.95 -1.91
C GLN A 593 -0.18 8.37 -2.36
N PRO A 594 1.08 8.79 -2.32
CA PRO A 594 1.52 10.03 -2.96
C PRO A 594 1.59 9.86 -4.49
N SER A 595 1.72 10.97 -5.22
CA SER A 595 1.77 11.00 -6.69
C SER A 595 3.02 10.37 -7.31
N SER A 596 4.05 10.10 -6.50
CA SER A 596 5.23 9.33 -6.92
C SER A 596 4.95 7.83 -7.04
N VAL A 597 3.83 7.34 -6.49
CA VAL A 597 3.45 5.93 -6.58
C VAL A 597 2.69 5.67 -7.87
N THR A 598 3.00 4.58 -8.53
CA THR A 598 2.29 4.09 -9.71
C THR A 598 1.45 2.88 -9.32
N TYR A 599 0.12 3.01 -9.43
CA TYR A 599 -0.78 1.86 -9.36
C TYR A 599 -0.64 1.03 -10.63
N ALA A 600 -0.96 -0.26 -10.55
CA ALA A 600 -1.11 -1.11 -11.71
C ALA A 600 -2.21 -2.16 -11.49
N VAL A 601 -2.84 -2.55 -12.60
CA VAL A 601 -3.78 -3.67 -12.68
C VAL A 601 -3.43 -4.49 -13.91
N MET A 602 -3.44 -5.81 -13.76
CA MET A 602 -3.22 -6.77 -14.83
C MET A 602 -4.40 -7.72 -14.93
N GLY A 603 -4.72 -8.15 -16.15
CA GLY A 603 -5.67 -9.22 -16.42
C GLY A 603 -5.37 -9.92 -17.74
N VAL A 604 -6.23 -10.87 -18.11
CA VAL A 604 -6.06 -11.70 -19.30
C VAL A 604 -6.72 -11.12 -20.55
N ILE A 605 -6.16 -11.46 -21.71
CA ILE A 605 -6.76 -11.31 -23.02
C ILE A 605 -7.27 -12.69 -23.45
N GLY A 606 -8.58 -12.83 -23.56
CA GLY A 606 -9.24 -14.04 -24.05
C GLY A 606 -9.33 -14.10 -25.58
N GLN A 607 -9.88 -15.21 -26.08
CA GLN A 607 -10.09 -15.44 -27.51
C GLN A 607 -10.83 -14.26 -28.18
N GLY A 608 -10.40 -13.90 -29.39
CA GLY A 608 -10.97 -12.75 -30.10
C GLY A 608 -10.62 -11.38 -29.49
N PHE A 609 -9.57 -11.31 -28.67
CA PHE A 609 -9.15 -10.11 -27.93
C PHE A 609 -10.20 -9.59 -26.94
N THR A 610 -10.92 -10.50 -26.28
CA THR A 610 -11.88 -10.18 -25.22
C THR A 610 -11.18 -9.84 -23.91
N PHE A 611 -11.70 -8.86 -23.19
CA PHE A 611 -11.25 -8.44 -21.86
C PHE A 611 -12.42 -8.68 -20.87
N PRO A 612 -12.80 -9.95 -20.62
CA PRO A 612 -14.04 -10.28 -19.92
C PRO A 612 -14.14 -9.63 -18.53
N ASN A 613 -13.00 -9.41 -17.87
CA ASN A 613 -12.91 -8.92 -16.50
C ASN A 613 -12.64 -7.41 -16.36
N LEU A 614 -12.46 -6.67 -17.46
CA LEU A 614 -12.11 -5.23 -17.37
C LEU A 614 -13.21 -4.40 -16.69
N GLY A 615 -14.48 -4.71 -16.91
CA GLY A 615 -15.62 -3.90 -16.45
C GLY A 615 -16.41 -4.51 -15.30
N GLU A 616 -15.82 -5.43 -14.55
CA GLU A 616 -16.56 -6.23 -13.59
C GLU A 616 -16.69 -5.57 -12.21
N ARG A 617 -17.72 -5.99 -11.49
CA ARG A 617 -18.08 -5.53 -10.15
C ARG A 617 -17.84 -6.66 -9.16
N PHE A 618 -17.60 -6.31 -7.90
CA PHE A 618 -17.58 -7.33 -6.85
C PHE A 618 -18.95 -8.02 -6.73
N TRP A 619 -18.96 -9.29 -6.32
CA TRP A 619 -20.18 -10.09 -6.22
C TRP A 619 -21.31 -9.40 -5.45
N GLY A 620 -22.52 -9.47 -6.02
CA GLY A 620 -23.72 -8.83 -5.47
C GLY A 620 -23.83 -7.32 -5.73
N HIS A 621 -22.81 -6.71 -6.38
CA HIS A 621 -22.75 -5.27 -6.66
C HIS A 621 -22.73 -4.93 -8.16
N GLY A 622 -22.89 -5.94 -9.02
CA GLY A 622 -23.12 -5.79 -10.47
C GLY A 622 -22.73 -7.06 -11.24
N SER A 623 -22.42 -6.93 -12.52
CA SER A 623 -22.00 -8.05 -13.36
C SER A 623 -20.54 -8.44 -13.09
N VAL A 624 -20.30 -9.74 -13.00
CA VAL A 624 -18.96 -10.34 -12.96
C VAL A 624 -18.60 -10.85 -14.36
N GLY A 625 -17.31 -10.79 -14.69
CA GLY A 625 -16.79 -11.36 -15.94
C GLY A 625 -16.89 -12.89 -15.95
N ALA A 626 -16.36 -13.50 -17.01
CA ALA A 626 -16.28 -14.94 -17.09
C ALA A 626 -14.88 -15.42 -16.73
N ASP A 627 -14.81 -16.58 -16.11
CA ASP A 627 -13.57 -17.29 -15.85
C ASP A 627 -12.91 -17.68 -17.18
N VAL A 628 -11.67 -17.24 -17.39
CA VAL A 628 -10.87 -17.61 -18.55
C VAL A 628 -9.83 -18.63 -18.13
N PRO A 629 -9.99 -19.92 -18.47
CA PRO A 629 -8.99 -20.92 -18.13
C PRO A 629 -7.69 -20.61 -18.87
N ALA A 630 -6.56 -20.99 -18.28
CA ALA A 630 -5.22 -20.72 -18.83
C ALA A 630 -5.08 -21.20 -20.30
N SER A 631 -5.78 -22.26 -20.69
CA SER A 631 -5.78 -22.77 -22.07
C SER A 631 -6.38 -21.83 -23.11
N ASP A 632 -7.25 -20.90 -22.68
CA ASP A 632 -8.00 -20.00 -23.55
C ASP A 632 -7.41 -18.58 -23.57
N VAL A 633 -6.43 -18.29 -22.70
CA VAL A 633 -5.68 -17.04 -22.65
C VAL A 633 -4.77 -16.92 -23.87
N ILE A 634 -4.85 -15.77 -24.57
CA ILE A 634 -3.99 -15.45 -25.74
C ILE A 634 -2.99 -14.33 -25.47
N GLY A 635 -3.08 -13.70 -24.30
CA GLY A 635 -2.16 -12.67 -23.85
C GLY A 635 -2.63 -12.03 -22.56
N TYR A 636 -1.98 -10.93 -22.19
CA TYR A 636 -2.25 -10.19 -20.96
C TYR A 636 -2.27 -8.70 -21.23
N TRP A 637 -3.04 -7.98 -20.43
CA TRP A 637 -3.10 -6.52 -20.43
C TRP A 637 -2.68 -5.97 -19.07
N ARG A 638 -2.09 -4.77 -19.09
CA ARG A 638 -1.75 -4.00 -17.89
C ARG A 638 -2.17 -2.55 -18.07
N ILE A 639 -2.82 -2.00 -17.05
CA ILE A 639 -3.09 -0.57 -16.93
C ILE A 639 -2.28 -0.04 -15.75
N ALA A 640 -1.49 1.00 -15.95
CA ALA A 640 -0.72 1.62 -14.88
C ALA A 640 -0.70 3.14 -15.01
N GLY A 641 -0.67 3.85 -13.88
CA GLY A 641 -0.66 5.31 -13.86
C GLY A 641 -0.32 5.87 -12.49
N ALA A 642 -0.05 7.17 -12.43
CA ALA A 642 0.27 7.85 -11.18
C ALA A 642 -0.95 7.91 -10.24
N SER A 643 -0.73 7.60 -8.96
CA SER A 643 -1.72 7.68 -7.88
C SER A 643 -2.19 9.11 -7.62
#